data_AF-A0A0S7YUW0-F1
#
_entry.id   AF-A0A0S7YUW0-F1
#
_cell.length_a   1.000
_cell.length_b   1.000
_cell.length_c   1.000
_cell.angle_alpha   90.00
_cell.angle_beta   90.00
_cell.angle_gamma   90.00
#
_symmetry.space_group_name_H-M   'P 1'
#
loop_
_entity.id
_entity.type
_entity.pdbx_description
1 polymer ?
#
loop_
_entity_poly.entity_id
_entity_poly.type
_entity_poly.pdbx_seq_one_letter_code
_entity_poly.pdbx_strand_id
1 'polypeptide(L)'
;MTSAVKKRIRFSLSTNILIGMVLGIFCGIFFGEYAGFLQIIGDGFIKLLQMTILPYIVVSLILGIGGLTHEQAKLLAVKAGVLLLMFWAIAFAVILLIPLSFPDWESAAFFSTALVEPPREVDFLSLYIPSNPFSSLANNVVPAVVLFSILLGVALMGIKEKDALLQGLRAASAALVKVTGIIVKLTPVGVFAISAAAAGTMTIEEFGRLQVYLVSFNLIVLLLTFGVLPLIVMSVTPFQYRDIVGMSKDALVTAFTTGNLFVVLTVLTENCKQIFEKHNMKQEKTDTYIDVLIPITFNFPNLGKLIMLLFVLFAGWFTGSTLSAGQYPTFVISGLLSFFGGVDVALPFMLDLLQLPSDMYQLYLVTGVINGRTATLLAAMNLIVFTLLATASLTGVLKIRMRKLLAYSTVSLVLTFSVIIGSKVYFNMAVKNEYQQDVVVANMNLLQDPAPYRLYREIPPDPRDQISGESPLERIRRTQTLRVGYQPDNVPFSYFNTLGELVGFDIDMAHQLAKDFKWNLEFMPFNHDNLAKHLQRGDFDIAMSGVAMTPANLQQLRFAAPHVNVSVSLVVRDHRKNEFATLEKIRQMKHFVVSVVKDSSLRAALEGAFPSSQVVMIDTPRDFFEGNVPNLDALLISAEAGSAWSLLYPRFQAVIPKPARLQIPLAYPVAMNDEDLADFIGKWIHMKKGDPIFTHKFDYWIMGVGAEEKKPRWSILRNVIGWGVEEPEDEVSDGQGPGG
;
A
#
# COMPACT_ATOMS: atom_id res chain seq x y z
N MET A 1 -18.63 15.35 60.43
CA MET A 1 -17.66 14.67 59.56
C MET A 1 -18.32 14.40 58.21
N THR A 2 -18.19 15.34 57.28
CA THR A 2 -18.74 15.31 55.93
C THR A 2 -17.74 14.62 55.00
N SER A 3 -18.11 13.48 54.42
CA SER A 3 -17.27 12.80 53.42
C SER A 3 -17.38 13.52 52.08
N ALA A 4 -16.26 14.10 51.64
CA ALA A 4 -16.14 14.68 50.33
C ALA A 4 -16.20 13.57 49.27
N VAL A 5 -17.34 13.47 48.58
CA VAL A 5 -17.47 12.67 47.36
C VAL A 5 -16.51 13.25 46.32
N LYS A 6 -15.38 12.58 46.09
CA LYS A 6 -14.44 12.91 45.00
C LYS A 6 -15.21 12.90 43.68
N LYS A 7 -15.51 14.09 43.16
CA LYS A 7 -16.12 14.31 41.85
C LYS A 7 -15.14 13.82 40.78
N ARG A 8 -15.21 12.53 40.39
CA ARG A 8 -14.43 12.01 39.27
C ARG A 8 -14.81 12.80 38.02
N ILE A 9 -13.86 13.54 37.46
CA ILE A 9 -14.01 14.26 36.20
C ILE A 9 -14.30 13.19 35.13
N ARG A 10 -15.55 13.13 34.65
CA ARG A 10 -15.96 12.22 33.57
C ARG A 10 -15.71 12.91 32.24
N PHE A 11 -14.57 12.62 31.62
CA PHE A 11 -14.31 13.01 30.25
C PHE A 11 -15.23 12.26 29.27
N SER A 12 -15.61 12.91 28.17
CA SER A 12 -16.32 12.24 27.08
C SER A 12 -15.41 11.16 26.46
N LEU A 13 -16.01 10.10 25.92
CA LEU A 13 -15.27 9.03 25.23
C LEU A 13 -14.30 9.62 24.19
N SER A 14 -14.80 10.57 23.42
CA SER A 14 -14.06 11.35 22.45
C SER A 14 -12.83 12.07 23.03
N THR A 15 -12.97 12.65 24.21
CA THR A 15 -11.84 13.29 24.90
C THR A 15 -10.82 12.24 25.35
N ASN A 16 -11.28 11.08 25.85
CA ASN A 16 -10.40 9.98 26.22
C ASN A 16 -9.63 9.42 25.02
N ILE A 17 -10.27 9.32 23.85
CA ILE A 17 -9.59 8.88 22.62
C ILE A 17 -8.51 9.88 22.21
N LEU A 18 -8.80 11.18 22.25
CA LEU A 18 -7.82 12.22 21.92
C LEU A 18 -6.65 12.23 22.91
N ILE A 19 -6.95 12.11 24.21
CA ILE A 19 -5.94 11.96 25.26
C ILE A 19 -5.11 10.70 25.00
N GLY A 20 -5.74 9.56 24.68
CA GLY A 20 -5.06 8.32 24.34
C GLY A 20 -4.12 8.48 23.14
N MET A 21 -4.57 9.16 22.07
CA MET A 21 -3.75 9.47 20.90
C MET A 21 -2.55 10.35 21.25
N VAL A 22 -2.76 11.46 21.97
CA VAL A 22 -1.69 12.39 22.35
C VAL A 22 -0.69 11.73 23.31
N LEU A 23 -1.18 11.00 24.31
CA LEU A 23 -0.32 10.22 25.21
C LEU A 23 0.43 9.12 24.45
N GLY A 24 -0.21 8.50 23.46
CA GLY A 24 0.40 7.50 22.60
C GLY A 24 1.55 8.11 21.79
N ILE A 25 1.29 9.20 21.08
CA ILE A 25 2.32 9.95 20.33
C ILE A 25 3.47 10.36 21.26
N PHE A 26 3.16 10.90 22.45
CA PHE A 26 4.18 11.26 23.43
C PHE A 26 4.98 10.04 23.89
N CYS A 27 4.33 8.92 24.16
CA CYS A 27 4.97 7.65 24.50
C CYS A 27 5.90 7.17 23.37
N GLY A 28 5.44 7.20 22.12
CA GLY A 28 6.26 6.84 20.97
C GLY A 28 7.47 7.77 20.78
N ILE A 29 7.29 9.08 20.90
CA ILE A 29 8.40 10.05 20.83
C ILE A 29 9.36 9.89 22.02
N PHE A 30 8.84 9.54 23.20
CA PHE A 30 9.66 9.40 24.39
C PHE A 30 10.48 8.11 24.36
N PHE A 31 9.85 6.97 24.13
CA PHE A 31 10.47 5.64 24.18
C PHE A 31 11.06 5.17 22.84
N GLY A 32 10.74 5.84 21.73
CA GLY A 32 11.20 5.45 20.40
C GLY A 32 10.74 4.03 20.02
N GLU A 33 11.65 3.26 19.46
CA GLU A 33 11.40 1.90 18.94
C GLU A 33 10.89 0.92 20.00
N TYR A 34 11.19 1.14 21.28
CA TYR A 34 10.65 0.34 22.38
C TYR A 34 9.12 0.42 22.45
N ALA A 35 8.48 1.45 21.89
CA ALA A 35 7.02 1.50 21.80
C ALA A 35 6.44 0.49 20.78
N GLY A 36 7.27 -0.12 19.93
CA GLY A 36 6.84 -1.06 18.88
C GLY A 36 6.06 -2.27 19.41
N PHE A 37 6.35 -2.78 20.62
CA PHE A 37 5.60 -3.93 21.18
C PHE A 37 4.11 -3.62 21.37
N LEU A 38 3.74 -2.34 21.51
CA LEU A 38 2.34 -1.92 21.65
C LEU A 38 1.53 -2.23 20.38
N GLN A 39 2.19 -2.48 19.25
CA GLN A 39 1.52 -2.88 18.00
C GLN A 39 0.70 -4.17 18.19
N ILE A 40 1.13 -5.12 19.04
CA ILE A 40 0.36 -6.33 19.35
C ILE A 40 -1.01 -5.98 19.97
N ILE A 41 -1.03 -4.98 20.86
CA ILE A 41 -2.26 -4.49 21.49
C ILE A 41 -3.12 -3.77 20.44
N GLY A 42 -2.49 -3.00 19.55
CA GLY A 42 -3.14 -2.36 18.41
C GLY A 42 -3.84 -3.36 17.50
N ASP A 43 -3.13 -4.39 17.04
CA ASP A 43 -3.67 -5.44 16.16
C ASP A 43 -4.79 -6.24 16.81
N GLY A 44 -4.66 -6.54 18.11
CA GLY A 44 -5.72 -7.15 18.90
C GLY A 44 -6.99 -6.29 18.91
N PHE A 45 -6.84 -4.98 19.13
CA PHE A 45 -7.96 -4.03 19.08
C PHE A 45 -8.61 -3.96 17.69
N ILE A 46 -7.81 -3.98 16.61
CA ILE A 46 -8.31 -3.98 15.23
C ILE A 46 -9.17 -5.21 14.96
N LYS A 47 -8.67 -6.40 15.32
CA LYS A 47 -9.39 -7.66 15.15
C LYS A 47 -10.72 -7.66 15.91
N LEU A 48 -10.75 -7.09 17.11
CA LEU A 48 -11.99 -6.94 17.88
C LEU A 48 -13.01 -6.06 17.15
N LEU A 49 -12.58 -4.93 16.59
CA LEU A 49 -13.47 -4.08 15.78
C LEU A 49 -14.03 -4.87 14.58
N GLN A 50 -13.15 -5.50 13.80
CA GLN A 50 -13.50 -6.24 12.58
C GLN A 50 -14.48 -7.41 12.82
N MET A 51 -14.36 -8.09 13.96
CA MET A 51 -15.20 -9.24 14.33
C MET A 51 -16.71 -8.93 14.28
N THR A 52 -17.12 -7.73 14.69
CA THR A 52 -18.55 -7.39 14.78
C THR A 52 -19.17 -6.91 13.47
N ILE A 53 -18.35 -6.57 12.48
CA ILE A 53 -18.80 -5.76 11.36
C ILE A 53 -19.61 -6.60 10.38
N LEU A 54 -19.08 -7.74 9.92
CA LEU A 54 -19.75 -8.56 8.92
C LEU A 54 -21.13 -9.07 9.36
N PRO A 55 -21.32 -9.59 10.60
CA PRO A 55 -22.65 -9.90 11.12
C PRO A 55 -23.57 -8.68 11.19
N TYR A 56 -23.03 -7.52 11.58
CA TYR A 56 -23.81 -6.29 11.67
C TYR A 56 -24.29 -5.80 10.30
N ILE A 57 -23.47 -5.89 9.25
CA ILE A 57 -23.84 -5.52 7.88
C ILE A 57 -25.04 -6.34 7.43
N VAL A 58 -24.95 -7.68 7.54
CA VAL A 58 -26.02 -8.60 7.13
C VAL A 58 -27.32 -8.25 7.83
N VAL A 59 -27.28 -8.17 9.17
CA VAL A 59 -28.47 -7.89 9.97
C VAL A 59 -29.02 -6.50 9.67
N SER A 60 -28.17 -5.47 9.57
CA SER A 60 -28.62 -4.08 9.36
C SER A 60 -29.19 -3.84 7.97
N LEU A 61 -28.62 -4.43 6.92
CA LEU A 61 -29.12 -4.28 5.55
C LEU A 61 -30.44 -5.01 5.36
N ILE A 62 -30.55 -6.26 5.83
CA ILE A 62 -31.79 -7.03 5.77
C ILE A 62 -32.89 -6.31 6.57
N LEU A 63 -32.57 -5.84 7.78
CA LEU A 63 -33.51 -5.11 8.63
C LEU A 63 -33.91 -3.76 8.01
N GLY A 64 -32.94 -3.00 7.50
CA GLY A 64 -33.13 -1.66 6.97
C GLY A 64 -33.96 -1.64 5.69
N ILE A 65 -33.73 -2.60 4.80
CA ILE A 65 -34.44 -2.74 3.52
C ILE A 65 -35.76 -3.51 3.72
N GLY A 66 -35.75 -4.64 4.43
CA GLY A 66 -36.96 -5.45 4.68
C GLY A 66 -38.00 -4.77 5.56
N GLY A 67 -37.57 -3.83 6.40
CA GLY A 67 -38.46 -2.98 7.21
C GLY A 67 -39.25 -1.95 6.43
N LEU A 68 -38.93 -1.69 5.17
CA LEU A 68 -39.63 -0.69 4.35
C LEU A 68 -41.00 -1.17 3.89
N THR A 69 -41.91 -0.22 3.70
CA THR A 69 -43.18 -0.45 2.99
C THR A 69 -42.98 -0.30 1.48
N HIS A 70 -43.90 -0.87 0.68
CA HIS A 70 -43.86 -0.73 -0.78
C HIS A 70 -43.87 0.73 -1.23
N GLU A 71 -44.61 1.60 -0.53
CA GLU A 71 -44.61 3.04 -0.81
C GLU A 71 -43.28 3.70 -0.48
N GLN A 72 -42.66 3.37 0.67
CA GLN A 72 -41.34 3.89 1.07
C GLN A 72 -40.24 3.43 0.11
N ALA A 73 -40.28 2.17 -0.34
CA ALA A 73 -39.34 1.63 -1.31
C ALA A 73 -39.47 2.32 -2.67
N LYS A 74 -40.71 2.55 -3.15
CA LYS A 74 -40.96 3.29 -4.40
C LYS A 74 -40.53 4.74 -4.31
N LEU A 75 -40.78 5.39 -3.16
CA LEU A 75 -40.31 6.75 -2.85
C LEU A 75 -38.78 6.84 -2.98
N LEU A 76 -38.09 5.85 -2.39
CA LEU A 76 -36.64 5.76 -2.42
C LEU A 76 -36.11 5.53 -3.84
N ALA A 77 -36.70 4.57 -4.58
CA ALA A 77 -36.20 4.15 -5.89
C ALA A 77 -36.28 5.23 -6.98
N VAL A 78 -37.34 6.05 -7.00
CA VAL A 78 -37.59 6.95 -8.15
C VAL A 78 -36.95 8.33 -8.01
N LYS A 79 -37.19 9.05 -6.92
CA LYS A 79 -36.73 10.45 -6.76
C LYS A 79 -35.54 10.60 -5.82
N ALA A 80 -35.53 9.86 -4.70
CA ALA A 80 -34.42 9.90 -3.76
C ALA A 80 -33.19 9.14 -4.29
N GLY A 81 -33.38 8.09 -5.09
CA GLY A 81 -32.32 7.31 -5.73
C GLY A 81 -31.48 8.12 -6.71
N VAL A 82 -32.10 8.98 -7.52
CA VAL A 82 -31.37 9.90 -8.42
C VAL A 82 -30.49 10.86 -7.63
N LEU A 83 -31.01 11.42 -6.54
CA LEU A 83 -30.22 12.28 -5.65
C LEU A 83 -29.06 11.51 -5.00
N LEU A 84 -29.28 10.25 -4.62
CA LEU A 84 -28.25 9.40 -4.03
C LEU A 84 -27.11 9.14 -5.03
N LEU A 85 -27.45 8.79 -6.28
CA LEU A 85 -26.47 8.62 -7.37
C LEU A 85 -25.69 9.92 -7.63
N MET A 86 -26.36 11.07 -7.62
CA MET A 86 -25.71 12.38 -7.76
C MET A 86 -24.69 12.63 -6.63
N PHE A 87 -25.04 12.33 -5.38
CA PHE A 87 -24.13 12.49 -4.25
C PHE A 87 -22.93 11.54 -4.33
N TRP A 88 -23.14 10.29 -4.75
CA TRP A 88 -22.03 9.37 -5.00
C TRP A 88 -21.12 9.85 -6.12
N ALA A 89 -21.68 10.37 -7.22
CA ALA A 89 -20.90 10.96 -8.30
C ALA A 89 -20.05 12.15 -7.81
N ILE A 90 -20.61 13.03 -6.98
CA ILE A 90 -19.86 14.14 -6.36
C ILE A 90 -18.74 13.59 -5.46
N ALA A 91 -19.04 12.60 -4.62
CA ALA A 91 -18.05 12.00 -3.73
C ALA A 91 -16.86 11.43 -4.52
N PHE A 92 -17.12 10.61 -5.55
CA PHE A 92 -16.08 10.02 -6.37
C PHE A 92 -15.33 11.04 -7.22
N ALA A 93 -16.01 12.02 -7.81
CA ALA A 93 -15.33 13.10 -8.53
C ALA A 93 -14.31 13.80 -7.64
N VAL A 94 -14.68 14.10 -6.40
CA VAL A 94 -13.78 14.72 -5.42
C VAL A 94 -12.66 13.77 -5.00
N ILE A 95 -12.95 12.51 -4.66
CA ILE A 95 -11.95 11.50 -4.29
C ILE A 95 -10.88 11.36 -5.37
N LEU A 96 -11.28 11.36 -6.65
CA LEU A 96 -10.37 11.22 -7.79
C LEU A 96 -9.56 12.48 -8.10
N LEU A 97 -10.03 13.66 -7.70
CA LEU A 97 -9.34 14.93 -7.93
C LEU A 97 -8.33 15.27 -6.84
N ILE A 98 -8.53 14.85 -5.59
CA ILE A 98 -7.63 15.21 -4.47
C ILE A 98 -6.19 14.71 -4.67
N PRO A 99 -5.90 13.52 -5.23
CA PRO A 99 -4.52 13.11 -5.48
C PRO A 99 -3.71 14.09 -6.33
N LEU A 100 -4.37 14.95 -7.12
CA LEU A 100 -3.69 16.04 -7.84
C LEU A 100 -3.05 17.07 -6.90
N SER A 101 -3.46 17.11 -5.64
CA SER A 101 -2.82 17.94 -4.61
C SER A 101 -1.54 17.32 -4.06
N PHE A 102 -1.32 16.01 -4.23
CA PHE A 102 -0.17 15.34 -3.65
C PHE A 102 1.10 15.75 -4.40
N PRO A 103 2.23 15.94 -3.69
CA PRO A 103 3.48 16.32 -4.33
C PRO A 103 4.03 15.14 -5.15
N ASP A 104 4.67 15.48 -6.27
CA ASP A 104 5.36 14.52 -7.10
C ASP A 104 6.69 14.16 -6.41
N TRP A 105 6.98 12.86 -6.25
CA TRP A 105 8.26 12.42 -5.67
C TRP A 105 8.72 11.13 -6.35
N GLU A 106 10.04 11.03 -6.55
CA GLU A 106 10.67 9.86 -7.14
C GLU A 106 10.58 8.71 -6.12
N SER A 107 9.96 7.59 -6.51
CA SER A 107 9.81 6.42 -5.66
C SER A 107 10.16 5.16 -6.45
N ALA A 108 11.22 4.48 -6.04
CA ALA A 108 11.48 3.11 -6.43
C ALA A 108 11.52 2.24 -5.17
N ALA A 109 11.10 0.99 -5.31
CA ALA A 109 11.08 0.01 -4.25
C ALA A 109 11.92 -1.19 -4.67
N PHE A 110 12.45 -1.90 -3.67
CA PHE A 110 13.02 -3.21 -3.89
C PHE A 110 12.01 -4.16 -4.55
N PHE A 111 12.52 -5.27 -5.08
CA PHE A 111 11.67 -6.27 -5.69
C PHE A 111 10.67 -6.83 -4.66
N SER A 112 9.42 -6.97 -5.08
CA SER A 112 8.37 -7.63 -4.30
C SER A 112 7.82 -8.82 -5.08
N THR A 113 7.60 -9.93 -4.39
CA THR A 113 6.96 -11.13 -4.95
C THR A 113 5.57 -10.83 -5.52
N ALA A 114 4.87 -9.82 -4.99
CA ALA A 114 3.58 -9.33 -5.49
C ALA A 114 3.64 -8.79 -6.94
N LEU A 115 4.82 -8.37 -7.43
CA LEU A 115 5.01 -7.96 -8.82
C LEU A 115 4.82 -9.13 -9.79
N VAL A 116 5.20 -10.34 -9.36
CA VAL A 116 5.19 -11.56 -10.18
C VAL A 116 3.88 -12.32 -10.01
N GLU A 117 3.14 -12.10 -8.92
CA GLU A 117 1.84 -12.71 -8.73
C GLU A 117 0.93 -12.35 -9.92
N PRO A 118 0.32 -13.35 -10.58
CA PRO A 118 -0.62 -13.07 -11.65
C PRO A 118 -1.71 -12.16 -11.07
N PRO A 119 -2.12 -11.09 -11.79
CA PRO A 119 -3.29 -10.34 -11.36
C PRO A 119 -4.40 -11.34 -11.14
N ARG A 120 -5.00 -11.39 -9.93
CA ARG A 120 -6.22 -12.17 -9.75
C ARG A 120 -7.19 -11.66 -10.80
N GLU A 121 -7.55 -12.50 -11.76
CA GLU A 121 -8.61 -12.17 -12.69
C GLU A 121 -9.83 -11.89 -11.84
N VAL A 122 -10.23 -10.62 -11.78
CA VAL A 122 -11.39 -10.23 -10.99
C VAL A 122 -12.59 -10.75 -11.76
N ASP A 123 -13.01 -11.96 -11.42
CA ASP A 123 -14.30 -12.46 -11.86
C ASP A 123 -15.37 -11.66 -11.11
N PHE A 124 -15.79 -10.56 -11.73
CA PHE A 124 -16.84 -9.71 -11.20
C PHE A 124 -18.12 -10.50 -10.92
N LEU A 125 -18.38 -11.58 -11.66
CA LEU A 125 -19.56 -12.41 -11.41
C LEU A 125 -19.44 -13.10 -10.06
N SER A 126 -18.32 -13.76 -9.75
CA SER A 126 -18.13 -14.40 -8.43
C SER A 126 -17.89 -13.41 -7.29
N LEU A 127 -17.31 -12.24 -7.56
CA LEU A 127 -17.10 -11.19 -6.56
C LEU A 127 -18.43 -10.60 -6.05
N TYR A 128 -19.43 -10.52 -6.93
CA TYR A 128 -20.73 -9.91 -6.62
C TYR A 128 -21.86 -10.91 -6.43
N ILE A 129 -21.92 -11.99 -7.22
CA ILE A 129 -22.97 -13.00 -7.18
C ILE A 129 -22.39 -14.28 -6.58
N PRO A 130 -22.57 -14.52 -5.27
CA PRO A 130 -22.04 -15.71 -4.63
C PRO A 130 -22.89 -16.93 -4.97
N SER A 131 -22.26 -18.05 -5.30
CA SER A 131 -22.92 -19.36 -5.31
C SER A 131 -23.31 -19.80 -3.90
N ASN A 132 -22.57 -19.32 -2.89
CA ASN A 132 -22.82 -19.58 -1.47
C ASN A 132 -22.55 -18.32 -0.62
N PRO A 133 -23.58 -17.62 -0.12
CA PRO A 133 -23.40 -16.41 0.69
C PRO A 133 -22.68 -16.67 2.03
N PHE A 134 -22.75 -17.89 2.58
CA PHE A 134 -22.03 -18.24 3.80
C PHE A 134 -20.53 -18.40 3.57
N SER A 135 -20.13 -18.92 2.40
CA SER A 135 -18.71 -18.96 2.01
C SER A 135 -18.16 -17.54 1.82
N SER A 136 -18.94 -16.65 1.20
CA SER A 136 -18.58 -15.23 1.05
C SER A 136 -18.46 -14.52 2.39
N LEU A 137 -19.32 -14.87 3.35
CA LEU A 137 -19.18 -14.40 4.74
C LEU A 137 -17.88 -14.88 5.39
N ALA A 138 -17.54 -16.16 5.23
CA ALA A 138 -16.33 -16.73 5.83
C ALA A 138 -15.03 -16.18 5.21
N ASN A 139 -15.05 -15.86 3.91
CA ASN A 139 -13.88 -15.39 3.16
C ASN A 139 -13.82 -13.85 3.01
N ASN A 140 -14.60 -13.10 3.78
CA ASN A 140 -14.64 -11.63 3.74
C ASN A 140 -14.92 -11.04 2.33
N VAL A 141 -15.76 -11.71 1.52
CA VAL A 141 -16.19 -11.21 0.21
C VAL A 141 -17.37 -10.26 0.38
N VAL A 142 -17.06 -9.07 0.89
CA VAL A 142 -18.04 -8.06 1.33
C VAL A 142 -19.05 -7.68 0.23
N PRO A 143 -18.66 -7.46 -1.03
CA PRO A 143 -19.63 -7.03 -2.04
C PRO A 143 -20.73 -8.07 -2.31
N ALA A 144 -20.37 -9.35 -2.33
CA ALA A 144 -21.31 -10.46 -2.46
C ALA A 144 -22.29 -10.52 -1.27
N VAL A 145 -21.78 -10.35 -0.05
CA VAL A 145 -22.58 -10.34 1.19
C VAL A 145 -23.60 -9.21 1.18
N VAL A 146 -23.19 -8.02 0.72
CA VAL A 146 -24.06 -6.84 0.60
C VAL A 146 -25.17 -7.10 -0.42
N LEU A 147 -24.83 -7.59 -1.63
CA LEU A 147 -25.83 -7.87 -2.67
C LEU A 147 -26.88 -8.88 -2.18
N PHE A 148 -26.43 -9.98 -1.58
CA PHE A 148 -27.32 -10.98 -0.99
C PHE A 148 -28.24 -10.38 0.07
N SER A 149 -27.69 -9.56 0.99
CA SER A 149 -28.45 -8.93 2.08
C SER A 149 -29.49 -7.95 1.55
N ILE A 150 -29.18 -7.20 0.48
CA ILE A 150 -30.11 -6.30 -0.19
C ILE A 150 -31.25 -7.08 -0.84
N LEU A 151 -30.95 -8.13 -1.61
CA LEU A 151 -31.96 -8.96 -2.27
C LEU A 151 -32.89 -9.62 -1.27
N LEU A 152 -32.34 -10.18 -0.18
CA LEU A 152 -33.13 -10.76 0.89
C LEU A 152 -34.00 -9.71 1.59
N GLY A 153 -33.48 -8.52 1.84
CA GLY A 153 -34.25 -7.39 2.36
C GLY A 153 -35.41 -7.01 1.44
N VAL A 154 -35.18 -6.89 0.13
CA VAL A 154 -36.24 -6.57 -0.85
C VAL A 154 -37.31 -7.67 -0.88
N ALA A 155 -36.91 -8.94 -0.89
CA ALA A 155 -37.84 -10.07 -0.85
C ALA A 155 -38.73 -10.04 0.41
N LEU A 156 -38.15 -9.69 1.57
CA LEU A 156 -38.90 -9.56 2.83
C LEU A 156 -39.97 -8.48 2.78
N MET A 157 -39.84 -7.44 1.94
CA MET A 157 -40.89 -6.40 1.84
C MET A 157 -42.24 -6.97 1.39
N GLY A 158 -42.23 -8.01 0.56
CA GLY A 158 -43.41 -8.67 0.01
C GLY A 158 -44.08 -9.70 0.92
N ILE A 159 -43.43 -10.08 2.03
CA ILE A 159 -43.89 -11.14 2.92
C ILE A 159 -44.79 -10.56 4.02
N LYS A 160 -46.00 -11.12 4.19
CA LYS A 160 -47.00 -10.64 5.16
C LYS A 160 -46.57 -10.87 6.62
N GLU A 161 -45.94 -11.99 6.92
CA GLU A 161 -45.53 -12.39 8.28
C GLU A 161 -44.09 -11.97 8.62
N LYS A 162 -43.56 -10.96 7.94
CA LYS A 162 -42.17 -10.51 8.09
C LYS A 162 -41.84 -9.96 9.49
N ASP A 163 -42.84 -9.49 10.24
CA ASP A 163 -42.63 -8.80 11.51
C ASP A 163 -41.94 -9.67 12.58
N ALA A 164 -42.21 -10.98 12.61
CA ALA A 164 -41.55 -11.90 13.54
C ALA A 164 -40.03 -11.97 13.27
N LEU A 165 -39.65 -12.13 11.99
CA LEU A 165 -38.23 -12.13 11.59
C LEU A 165 -37.59 -10.77 11.81
N LEU A 166 -38.29 -9.67 11.46
CA LEU A 166 -37.78 -8.31 11.68
C LEU A 166 -37.57 -8.01 13.16
N GLN A 167 -38.43 -8.50 14.06
CA GLN A 167 -38.22 -8.38 15.51
C GLN A 167 -36.98 -9.14 15.97
N GLY A 168 -36.77 -10.38 15.48
CA GLY A 168 -35.55 -11.14 15.74
C GLY A 168 -34.29 -10.42 15.24
N LEU A 169 -34.32 -9.90 14.02
CA LEU A 169 -33.22 -9.10 13.44
C LEU A 169 -32.98 -7.79 14.20
N ARG A 170 -34.01 -7.12 14.70
CA ARG A 170 -33.86 -5.95 15.58
C ARG A 170 -33.15 -6.32 16.87
N ALA A 171 -33.53 -7.42 17.51
CA ALA A 171 -32.88 -7.90 18.73
C ALA A 171 -31.41 -8.26 18.47
N ALA A 172 -31.12 -8.97 17.37
CA ALA A 172 -29.75 -9.28 16.94
C ALA A 172 -28.93 -8.02 16.65
N SER A 173 -29.51 -7.05 15.93
CA SER A 173 -28.86 -5.77 15.64
C SER A 173 -28.55 -5.01 16.93
N ALA A 174 -29.49 -4.94 17.87
CA ALA A 174 -29.29 -4.30 19.16
C ALA A 174 -28.22 -5.00 20.00
N ALA A 175 -28.15 -6.34 19.95
CA ALA A 175 -27.08 -7.10 20.60
C ALA A 175 -25.71 -6.78 19.98
N LEU A 176 -25.60 -6.78 18.65
CA LEU A 176 -24.36 -6.42 17.95
C LEU A 176 -23.92 -4.99 18.26
N VAL A 177 -24.85 -4.03 18.26
CA VAL A 177 -24.57 -2.63 18.67
C VAL A 177 -24.08 -2.55 20.12
N LYS A 178 -24.64 -3.35 21.04
CA LYS A 178 -24.13 -3.42 22.42
C LYS A 178 -22.71 -3.97 22.48
N VAL A 179 -22.40 -5.03 21.71
CA VAL A 179 -21.05 -5.59 21.63
C VAL A 179 -20.07 -4.55 21.07
N THR A 180 -20.40 -3.92 19.95
CA THR A 180 -19.61 -2.81 19.38
C THR A 180 -19.43 -1.69 20.40
N GLY A 181 -20.47 -1.32 21.15
CA GLY A 181 -20.39 -0.32 22.22
C GLY A 181 -19.47 -0.70 23.38
N ILE A 182 -19.30 -1.99 23.69
CA ILE A 182 -18.30 -2.47 24.66
C ILE A 182 -16.89 -2.31 24.08
N ILE A 183 -16.68 -2.74 22.83
CA ILE A 183 -15.39 -2.66 22.15
C ILE A 183 -14.94 -1.19 21.99
N VAL A 184 -15.88 -0.30 21.67
CA VAL A 184 -15.62 1.15 21.54
C VAL A 184 -15.13 1.79 22.86
N LYS A 185 -15.45 1.22 24.03
CA LYS A 185 -14.87 1.70 25.30
C LYS A 185 -13.38 1.40 25.42
N LEU A 186 -12.87 0.42 24.68
CA LEU A 186 -11.44 0.09 24.60
C LEU A 186 -10.69 0.96 23.59
N THR A 187 -11.39 1.73 22.74
CA THR A 187 -10.77 2.59 21.73
C THR A 187 -9.68 3.53 22.26
N PRO A 188 -9.81 4.19 23.43
CA PRO A 188 -8.71 5.00 23.97
C PRO A 188 -7.40 4.22 24.16
N VAL A 189 -7.48 2.96 24.60
CA VAL A 189 -6.32 2.09 24.82
C VAL A 189 -5.76 1.59 23.49
N GLY A 190 -6.64 1.17 22.57
CA GLY A 190 -6.24 0.75 21.23
C GLY A 190 -5.56 1.87 20.45
N VAL A 191 -6.16 3.07 20.43
CA VAL A 191 -5.60 4.25 19.78
C VAL A 191 -4.28 4.69 20.43
N PHE A 192 -4.16 4.62 21.76
CA PHE A 192 -2.89 4.86 22.43
C PHE A 192 -1.81 3.90 21.92
N ALA A 193 -2.08 2.60 21.89
CA ALA A 193 -1.13 1.59 21.48
C ALA A 193 -0.68 1.75 20.02
N ILE A 194 -1.64 1.95 19.10
CA ILE A 194 -1.37 2.17 17.68
C ILE A 194 -0.58 3.48 17.48
N SER A 195 -0.98 4.58 18.13
CA SER A 195 -0.31 5.87 17.99
C SER A 195 1.10 5.85 18.59
N ALA A 196 1.31 5.12 19.70
CA ALA A 196 2.62 4.95 20.31
C ALA A 196 3.56 4.12 19.46
N ALA A 197 3.08 2.96 18.95
CA ALA A 197 3.86 2.15 18.04
C ALA A 197 4.23 2.95 16.78
N ALA A 198 3.25 3.58 16.12
CA ALA A 198 3.49 4.39 14.93
C ALA A 198 4.44 5.57 15.18
N ALA A 199 4.24 6.35 16.25
CA ALA A 199 5.13 7.48 16.55
C ALA A 199 6.55 7.04 16.96
N GLY A 200 6.68 5.85 17.55
CA GLY A 200 7.96 5.28 17.96
C GLY A 200 8.73 4.59 16.83
N THR A 201 8.06 4.11 15.78
CA THR A 201 8.69 3.36 14.69
C THR A 201 8.78 4.12 13.36
N MET A 202 7.91 5.11 13.10
CA MET A 202 7.93 5.88 11.85
C MET A 202 9.00 6.97 11.85
N THR A 203 9.64 7.24 10.70
CA THR A 203 10.64 8.31 10.51
C THR A 203 10.00 9.72 10.52
N ILE A 204 10.83 10.79 10.61
CA ILE A 204 10.29 12.19 10.64
C ILE A 204 9.71 12.51 9.26
N GLU A 205 10.36 11.99 8.23
CA GLU A 205 10.00 12.06 6.83
C GLU A 205 8.66 11.35 6.57
N GLU A 206 8.51 10.11 7.04
CA GLU A 206 7.25 9.35 6.95
C GLU A 206 6.10 10.04 7.68
N PHE A 207 6.35 10.56 8.89
CA PHE A 207 5.37 11.35 9.62
C PHE A 207 4.99 12.64 8.86
N GLY A 208 5.98 13.29 8.24
CA GLY A 208 5.78 14.44 7.37
C GLY A 208 4.91 14.14 6.16
N ARG A 209 5.00 12.94 5.58
CA ARG A 209 4.13 12.49 4.47
C ARG A 209 2.69 12.23 4.94
N LEU A 210 2.48 11.76 6.17
CA LEU A 210 1.14 11.53 6.73
C LEU A 210 0.30 12.82 6.80
N GLN A 211 0.95 13.99 6.92
CA GLN A 211 0.27 15.29 6.91
C GLN A 211 -0.48 15.54 5.59
N VAL A 212 0.00 14.99 4.46
CA VAL A 212 -0.61 15.15 3.13
C VAL A 212 -2.02 14.60 3.16
N TYR A 213 -2.21 13.39 3.70
CA TYR A 213 -3.53 12.81 3.87
C TYR A 213 -4.40 13.61 4.84
N LEU A 214 -3.88 13.89 6.05
CA LEU A 214 -4.64 14.61 7.08
C LEU A 214 -5.15 15.98 6.59
N VAL A 215 -4.27 16.81 6.04
CA VAL A 215 -4.62 18.17 5.60
C VAL A 215 -5.58 18.12 4.41
N SER A 216 -5.24 17.34 3.38
CA SER A 216 -6.06 17.22 2.16
C SER A 216 -7.47 16.71 2.48
N PHE A 217 -7.59 15.67 3.32
CA PHE A 217 -8.85 15.10 3.77
C PHE A 217 -9.71 16.09 4.57
N ASN A 218 -9.13 16.74 5.58
CA ASN A 218 -9.90 17.66 6.42
C ASN A 218 -10.34 18.90 5.65
N LEU A 219 -9.48 19.47 4.80
CA LEU A 219 -9.84 20.63 3.98
C LEU A 219 -10.97 20.32 3.01
N ILE A 220 -10.91 19.19 2.31
CA ILE A 220 -11.98 18.84 1.36
C ILE A 220 -13.29 18.53 2.08
N VAL A 221 -13.23 17.88 3.25
CA VAL A 221 -14.41 17.56 4.05
C VAL A 221 -15.08 18.83 4.56
N LEU A 222 -14.31 19.80 5.02
CA LEU A 222 -14.82 21.11 5.42
C LEU A 222 -15.40 21.87 4.22
N LEU A 223 -14.74 21.84 3.06
CA LEU A 223 -15.25 22.45 1.84
C LEU A 223 -16.57 21.82 1.39
N LEU A 224 -16.68 20.49 1.41
CA LEU A 224 -17.93 19.79 1.07
C LEU A 224 -19.04 20.14 2.06
N THR A 225 -18.74 20.11 3.36
CA THR A 225 -19.71 20.36 4.44
C THR A 225 -20.24 21.79 4.42
N PHE A 226 -19.36 22.79 4.35
CA PHE A 226 -19.74 24.19 4.51
C PHE A 226 -19.79 24.98 3.21
N GLY A 227 -19.25 24.45 2.11
CA GLY A 227 -19.27 25.07 0.79
C GLY A 227 -20.22 24.36 -0.16
N VAL A 228 -19.78 23.23 -0.71
CA VAL A 228 -20.45 22.58 -1.85
C VAL A 228 -21.87 22.13 -1.53
N LEU A 229 -22.09 21.42 -0.41
CA LEU A 229 -23.40 20.85 -0.10
C LEU A 229 -24.49 21.91 0.18
N PRO A 230 -24.27 22.95 1.01
CA PRO A 230 -25.24 24.03 1.17
C PRO A 230 -25.52 24.79 -0.14
N LEU A 231 -24.50 25.00 -0.98
CA LEU A 231 -24.65 25.68 -2.28
C LEU A 231 -25.55 24.91 -3.25
N ILE A 232 -25.46 23.57 -3.24
CA ILE A 232 -26.37 22.71 -4.03
C ILE A 232 -27.82 22.95 -3.61
N VAL A 233 -28.13 22.95 -2.30
CA VAL A 233 -29.50 23.21 -1.82
C VAL A 233 -29.99 24.58 -2.27
N MET A 234 -29.19 25.62 -2.06
CA MET A 234 -29.54 27.01 -2.43
C MET A 234 -29.77 27.21 -3.94
N SER A 235 -29.23 26.32 -4.78
CA SER A 235 -29.40 26.40 -6.23
C SER A 235 -30.80 25.95 -6.70
N VAL A 236 -31.43 25.04 -5.96
CA VAL A 236 -32.70 24.39 -6.33
C VAL A 236 -33.83 24.60 -5.32
N THR A 237 -33.55 25.19 -4.16
CA THR A 237 -34.55 25.56 -3.15
C THR A 237 -34.41 27.04 -2.76
N PRO A 238 -35.44 27.67 -2.17
CA PRO A 238 -35.34 29.03 -1.65
C PRO A 238 -34.65 29.12 -0.29
N PHE A 239 -34.20 28.00 0.29
CA PHE A 239 -33.57 27.97 1.60
C PHE A 239 -32.26 28.77 1.57
N GLN A 240 -31.98 29.46 2.68
CA GLN A 240 -30.78 30.28 2.80
C GLN A 240 -29.66 29.50 3.47
N TYR A 241 -28.41 29.87 3.16
CA TYR A 241 -27.22 29.29 3.78
C TYR A 241 -27.30 29.29 5.32
N ARG A 242 -27.75 30.43 5.89
CA ARG A 242 -27.88 30.62 7.33
C ARG A 242 -28.89 29.68 7.96
N ASP A 243 -29.92 29.26 7.22
CA ASP A 243 -30.91 28.30 7.72
C ASP A 243 -30.29 26.90 7.74
N ILE A 244 -29.67 26.49 6.63
CA ILE A 244 -29.09 25.15 6.50
C ILE A 244 -27.99 24.93 7.54
N VAL A 245 -26.98 25.81 7.59
CA VAL A 245 -25.82 25.65 8.49
C VAL A 245 -26.16 26.12 9.91
N GLY A 246 -26.87 27.23 10.05
CA GLY A 246 -27.14 27.83 11.35
C GLY A 246 -28.09 26.99 12.20
N MET A 247 -29.19 26.49 11.62
CA MET A 247 -30.14 25.64 12.36
C MET A 247 -29.58 24.24 12.60
N SER A 248 -28.68 23.77 11.72
CA SER A 248 -28.04 22.47 11.89
C SER A 248 -26.81 22.49 12.79
N LYS A 249 -26.38 23.67 13.29
CA LYS A 249 -25.12 23.84 14.02
C LYS A 249 -25.00 22.89 15.21
N ASP A 250 -26.03 22.78 16.04
CA ASP A 250 -25.98 21.96 17.25
C ASP A 250 -25.88 20.47 16.91
N ALA A 251 -26.57 20.01 15.87
CA ALA A 251 -26.47 18.65 15.36
C ALA A 251 -25.09 18.37 14.76
N LEU A 252 -24.53 19.29 13.97
CA LEU A 252 -23.21 19.18 13.35
C LEU A 252 -22.09 19.13 14.39
N VAL A 253 -22.12 20.02 15.39
CA VAL A 253 -21.16 20.03 16.51
C VAL A 253 -21.29 18.76 17.35
N THR A 254 -22.51 18.31 17.61
CA THR A 254 -22.74 17.05 18.32
C THR A 254 -22.18 15.88 17.52
N ALA A 255 -22.46 15.80 16.22
CA ALA A 255 -21.98 14.73 15.33
C ALA A 255 -20.45 14.68 15.27
N PHE A 256 -19.79 15.84 15.14
CA PHE A 256 -18.33 15.96 15.20
C PHE A 256 -17.78 15.50 16.56
N THR A 257 -18.42 15.91 17.65
CA THR A 257 -17.96 15.61 19.01
C THR A 257 -18.16 14.14 19.36
N THR A 258 -19.31 13.55 19.00
CA THR A 258 -19.63 12.16 19.32
C THR A 258 -18.97 11.16 18.36
N GLY A 259 -18.61 11.59 17.14
CA GLY A 259 -18.16 10.69 16.08
C GLY A 259 -19.20 9.65 15.69
N ASN A 260 -20.47 9.87 16.06
CA ASN A 260 -21.55 8.92 15.82
C ASN A 260 -22.79 9.65 15.31
N LEU A 261 -23.11 9.36 14.05
CA LEU A 261 -24.25 9.92 13.35
C LEU A 261 -25.61 9.48 13.94
N PHE A 262 -25.69 8.29 14.56
CA PHE A 262 -26.95 7.81 15.17
C PHE A 262 -27.48 8.75 16.26
N VAL A 263 -26.58 9.36 17.05
CA VAL A 263 -26.95 10.21 18.19
C VAL A 263 -27.71 11.45 17.75
N VAL A 264 -27.46 11.92 16.52
CA VAL A 264 -28.01 13.18 16.02
C VAL A 264 -29.19 12.99 15.09
N LEU A 265 -29.56 11.76 14.70
CA LEU A 265 -30.61 11.53 13.70
C LEU A 265 -31.93 12.24 14.03
N THR A 266 -32.37 12.17 15.29
CA THR A 266 -33.60 12.84 15.74
C THR A 266 -33.51 14.37 15.66
N VAL A 267 -32.34 14.93 16.00
CA VAL A 267 -32.07 16.37 15.90
C VAL A 267 -32.01 16.81 14.43
N LEU A 268 -31.40 16.00 13.55
CA LEU A 268 -31.36 16.27 12.10
C LEU A 268 -32.78 16.29 11.50
N THR A 269 -33.64 15.37 11.93
CA THR A 269 -35.07 15.33 11.56
C THR A 269 -35.78 16.60 11.95
N GLU A 270 -35.65 17.02 13.20
CA GLU A 270 -36.30 18.23 13.71
C GLU A 270 -35.80 19.49 12.99
N ASN A 271 -34.49 19.61 12.76
CA ASN A 271 -33.90 20.73 12.02
C ASN A 271 -34.45 20.83 10.60
N CYS A 272 -34.63 19.69 9.90
CA CYS A 272 -35.23 19.69 8.57
C CYS A 272 -36.69 20.18 8.61
N LYS A 273 -37.49 19.75 9.58
CA LYS A 273 -38.89 20.19 9.74
C LYS A 273 -38.97 21.70 9.97
N GLN A 274 -38.14 22.22 10.86
CA GLN A 274 -38.10 23.66 11.17
C GLN A 274 -37.68 24.51 9.96
N ILE A 275 -36.78 24.03 9.10
CA ILE A 275 -36.40 24.74 7.87
C ILE A 275 -37.61 24.88 6.93
N PHE A 276 -38.39 23.82 6.74
CA PHE A 276 -39.60 23.88 5.91
C PHE A 276 -40.70 24.77 6.52
N GLU A 277 -40.85 24.74 7.85
CA GLU A 277 -41.79 25.58 8.58
C GLU A 277 -41.44 27.07 8.45
N LYS A 278 -40.17 27.44 8.67
CA LYS A 278 -39.70 28.83 8.58
C LYS A 278 -39.95 29.47 7.21
N HIS A 279 -39.90 28.68 6.13
CA HIS A 279 -40.14 29.16 4.77
C HIS A 279 -41.62 29.06 4.35
N ASN A 280 -42.53 28.67 5.24
CA ASN A 280 -43.95 28.41 4.95
C ASN A 280 -44.15 27.40 3.81
N MET A 281 -43.29 26.38 3.74
CA MET A 281 -43.28 25.35 2.69
C MET A 281 -43.72 23.98 3.19
N LYS A 282 -44.30 23.92 4.39
CA LYS A 282 -44.82 22.70 5.01
C LYS A 282 -46.12 22.29 4.32
N GLN A 283 -46.07 21.23 3.52
CA GLN A 283 -47.23 20.51 2.99
C GLN A 283 -47.60 19.32 3.88
N GLU A 284 -48.80 18.79 3.70
CA GLU A 284 -49.40 17.70 4.51
C GLU A 284 -48.45 16.50 4.74
N LYS A 285 -47.66 16.10 3.73
CA LYS A 285 -46.74 14.94 3.80
C LYS A 285 -45.28 15.29 4.12
N THR A 286 -44.96 16.56 4.38
CA THR A 286 -43.57 17.02 4.55
C THR A 286 -42.87 16.35 5.72
N ASP A 287 -43.50 16.36 6.90
CA ASP A 287 -42.93 15.76 8.10
C ASP A 287 -42.79 14.25 7.94
N THR A 288 -43.80 13.60 7.35
CA THR A 288 -43.77 12.17 7.05
C THR A 288 -42.60 11.80 6.14
N TYR A 289 -42.34 12.59 5.09
CA TYR A 289 -41.19 12.34 4.22
C TYR A 289 -39.86 12.53 4.95
N ILE A 290 -39.74 13.55 5.79
CA ILE A 290 -38.51 13.78 6.58
C ILE A 290 -38.27 12.63 7.57
N ASP A 291 -39.32 12.21 8.30
CA ASP A 291 -39.28 11.11 9.26
C ASP A 291 -38.89 9.77 8.62
N VAL A 292 -39.23 9.59 7.34
CA VAL A 292 -38.90 8.40 6.56
C VAL A 292 -37.51 8.49 5.92
N LEU A 293 -37.15 9.63 5.32
CA LEU A 293 -35.95 9.76 4.50
C LEU A 293 -34.66 9.72 5.31
N ILE A 294 -34.61 10.33 6.50
CA ILE A 294 -33.39 10.35 7.32
C ILE A 294 -32.97 8.95 7.77
N PRO A 295 -33.84 8.14 8.40
CA PRO A 295 -33.49 6.77 8.80
C PRO A 295 -33.14 5.86 7.62
N ILE A 296 -33.80 6.04 6.47
CA ILE A 296 -33.49 5.26 5.26
C ILE A 296 -32.11 5.61 4.72
N THR A 297 -31.85 6.90 4.51
CA THR A 297 -30.59 7.39 3.90
C THR A 297 -29.38 7.06 4.75
N PHE A 298 -29.55 7.05 6.08
CA PHE A 298 -28.52 6.63 7.02
C PHE A 298 -27.92 5.23 6.70
N ASN A 299 -28.75 4.32 6.20
CA ASN A 299 -28.32 2.95 5.87
C ASN A 299 -27.49 2.86 4.57
N PHE A 300 -27.53 3.88 3.73
CA PHE A 300 -26.75 3.93 2.48
C PHE A 300 -25.37 4.58 2.72
N PRO A 301 -24.38 4.30 1.86
CA PRO A 301 -23.11 5.02 1.85
C PRO A 301 -23.35 6.53 1.68
N ASN A 302 -23.08 7.31 2.71
CA ASN A 302 -23.13 8.77 2.65
C ASN A 302 -21.75 9.36 2.30
N LEU A 303 -21.69 10.64 1.97
CA LEU A 303 -20.43 11.31 1.58
C LEU A 303 -19.33 11.20 2.64
N GLY A 304 -19.70 11.27 3.92
CA GLY A 304 -18.75 11.15 5.02
C GLY A 304 -18.11 9.76 5.10
N LYS A 305 -18.87 8.71 4.80
CA LYS A 305 -18.32 7.36 4.66
C LYS A 305 -17.43 7.27 3.41
N LEU A 306 -17.95 7.65 2.24
CA LEU A 306 -17.26 7.46 0.96
C LEU A 306 -15.93 8.22 0.85
N ILE A 307 -15.84 9.44 1.39
CA ILE A 307 -14.61 10.25 1.31
C ILE A 307 -13.42 9.55 1.97
N MET A 308 -13.66 8.58 2.87
CA MET A 308 -12.61 7.78 3.51
C MET A 308 -11.83 6.92 2.50
N LEU A 309 -12.40 6.60 1.32
CA LEU A 309 -11.69 5.94 0.20
C LEU A 309 -10.46 6.72 -0.27
N LEU A 310 -10.40 8.03 -0.01
CA LEU A 310 -9.21 8.82 -0.28
C LEU A 310 -7.97 8.22 0.37
N PHE A 311 -8.11 7.55 1.51
CA PHE A 311 -6.99 6.88 2.19
C PHE A 311 -6.32 5.85 1.28
N VAL A 312 -7.07 5.12 0.46
CA VAL A 312 -6.54 4.09 -0.44
C VAL A 312 -5.68 4.72 -1.54
N LEU A 313 -6.12 5.86 -2.09
CA LEU A 313 -5.34 6.61 -3.09
C LEU A 313 -4.10 7.25 -2.46
N PHE A 314 -4.21 7.72 -1.21
CA PHE A 314 -3.08 8.17 -0.42
C PHE A 314 -2.09 7.02 -0.15
N ALA A 315 -2.55 5.82 0.23
CA ALA A 315 -1.69 4.68 0.48
C ALA A 315 -0.90 4.27 -0.77
N GLY A 316 -1.55 4.27 -1.95
CA GLY A 316 -0.86 4.11 -3.23
C GLY A 316 0.21 5.16 -3.48
N TRP A 317 -0.10 6.44 -3.25
CA TRP A 317 0.87 7.54 -3.37
C TRP A 317 2.01 7.45 -2.33
N PHE A 318 1.70 7.07 -1.09
CA PHE A 318 2.63 6.95 0.03
C PHE A 318 3.65 5.83 -0.18
N THR A 319 3.23 4.75 -0.86
CA THR A 319 4.07 3.57 -1.16
C THR A 319 4.73 3.61 -2.53
N GLY A 320 4.54 4.69 -3.31
CA GLY A 320 5.04 4.77 -4.69
C GLY A 320 4.32 3.83 -5.68
N SER A 321 3.20 3.22 -5.25
CA SER A 321 2.39 2.29 -6.05
C SER A 321 1.21 3.02 -6.67
N THR A 322 1.45 3.79 -7.74
CA THR A 322 0.38 4.53 -8.43
C THR A 322 -0.63 3.59 -9.09
N LEU A 323 -1.92 3.88 -8.96
CA LEU A 323 -2.97 3.14 -9.66
C LEU A 323 -2.87 3.37 -11.17
N SER A 324 -2.95 2.28 -11.93
CA SER A 324 -3.08 2.36 -13.39
C SER A 324 -4.47 2.88 -13.80
N ALA A 325 -4.56 3.51 -14.98
CA ALA A 325 -5.83 4.04 -15.51
C ALA A 325 -6.96 2.98 -15.56
N GLY A 326 -6.62 1.70 -15.75
CA GLY A 326 -7.58 0.60 -15.80
C GLY A 326 -8.12 0.15 -14.43
N GLN A 327 -7.49 0.53 -13.31
CA GLN A 327 -7.92 0.16 -11.97
C GLN A 327 -8.97 1.12 -11.39
N TYR A 328 -9.09 2.34 -11.92
CA TYR A 328 -10.04 3.34 -11.43
C TYR A 328 -11.53 2.90 -11.51
N PRO A 329 -12.01 2.27 -12.59
CA PRO A 329 -13.38 1.75 -12.63
C PRO A 329 -13.65 0.72 -11.52
N THR A 330 -12.74 -0.24 -11.33
CA THR A 330 -12.82 -1.22 -10.24
C THR A 330 -12.80 -0.55 -8.88
N PHE A 331 -11.90 0.42 -8.67
CA PHE A 331 -11.83 1.22 -7.45
C PHE A 331 -13.16 1.92 -7.12
N VAL A 332 -13.81 2.54 -8.11
CA VAL A 332 -15.10 3.24 -7.90
C VAL A 332 -16.22 2.24 -7.58
N ILE A 333 -16.36 1.18 -8.36
CA ILE A 333 -17.48 0.23 -8.23
C ILE A 333 -17.32 -0.63 -6.96
N SER A 334 -16.15 -1.22 -6.76
CA SER A 334 -15.87 -2.04 -5.58
C SER A 334 -15.76 -1.19 -4.30
N GLY A 335 -15.23 0.04 -4.42
CA GLY A 335 -15.23 1.03 -3.34
C GLY A 335 -16.66 1.37 -2.90
N LEU A 336 -17.55 1.76 -3.81
CA LEU A 336 -18.93 2.10 -3.45
C LEU A 336 -19.63 0.94 -2.71
N LEU A 337 -19.51 -0.28 -3.24
CA LEU A 337 -20.21 -1.45 -2.73
C LEU A 337 -19.65 -1.94 -1.41
N SER A 338 -18.32 -1.89 -1.23
CA SER A 338 -17.69 -2.25 0.04
C SER A 338 -18.10 -1.32 1.19
N PHE A 339 -18.42 -0.04 0.92
CA PHE A 339 -18.84 0.92 1.94
C PHE A 339 -20.28 0.74 2.45
N PHE A 340 -21.10 -0.11 1.82
CA PHE A 340 -22.29 -0.66 2.49
C PHE A 340 -21.89 -1.50 3.72
N GLY A 341 -20.67 -2.06 3.69
CA GLY A 341 -20.05 -2.74 4.80
C GLY A 341 -19.51 -1.84 5.91
N GLY A 342 -19.48 -0.52 5.70
CA GLY A 342 -18.81 0.41 6.60
C GLY A 342 -17.32 0.57 6.29
N VAL A 343 -16.73 1.60 6.88
CA VAL A 343 -15.38 2.07 6.55
C VAL A 343 -14.30 1.05 6.91
N ASP A 344 -14.42 0.44 8.08
CA ASP A 344 -13.41 -0.45 8.66
C ASP A 344 -13.31 -1.81 7.95
N VAL A 345 -14.29 -2.15 7.12
CA VAL A 345 -14.30 -3.33 6.24
C VAL A 345 -13.87 -2.94 4.83
N ALA A 346 -14.39 -1.81 4.36
CA ALA A 346 -14.13 -1.36 3.01
C ALA A 346 -12.66 -1.01 2.78
N LEU A 347 -12.00 -0.34 3.73
CA LEU A 347 -10.61 0.07 3.54
C LEU A 347 -9.64 -1.11 3.47
N PRO A 348 -9.62 -2.08 4.43
CA PRO A 348 -8.76 -3.26 4.29
C PRO A 348 -9.05 -4.06 3.03
N PHE A 349 -10.32 -4.25 2.67
CA PHE A 349 -10.73 -4.92 1.43
C PHE A 349 -10.18 -4.18 0.20
N MET A 350 -10.26 -2.85 0.17
CA MET A 350 -9.76 -2.07 -0.96
C MET A 350 -8.25 -2.05 -1.05
N LEU A 351 -7.53 -2.07 0.08
CA LEU A 351 -6.08 -2.22 0.11
C LEU A 351 -5.67 -3.58 -0.47
N ASP A 352 -6.30 -4.67 -0.01
CA ASP A 352 -6.07 -6.03 -0.53
C ASP A 352 -6.40 -6.14 -2.03
N LEU A 353 -7.57 -5.62 -2.45
CA LEU A 353 -8.02 -5.64 -3.85
C LEU A 353 -7.04 -4.92 -4.79
N LEU A 354 -6.39 -3.86 -4.31
CA LEU A 354 -5.41 -3.09 -5.08
C LEU A 354 -3.96 -3.53 -4.84
N GLN A 355 -3.75 -4.62 -4.11
CA GLN A 355 -2.42 -5.16 -3.77
C GLN A 355 -1.54 -4.13 -3.05
N LEU A 356 -2.15 -3.29 -2.21
CA LEU A 356 -1.44 -2.36 -1.35
C LEU A 356 -1.09 -3.02 0.00
N PRO A 357 0.03 -2.64 0.64
CA PRO A 357 0.41 -3.16 1.95
C PRO A 357 -0.71 -2.99 3.00
N SER A 358 -1.02 -4.06 3.74
CA SER A 358 -2.15 -4.09 4.67
C SER A 358 -1.90 -3.33 5.98
N ASP A 359 -0.63 -3.14 6.34
CA ASP A 359 -0.15 -2.29 7.43
C ASP A 359 -0.53 -0.81 7.24
N MET A 360 -0.77 -0.36 6.01
CA MET A 360 -1.33 0.97 5.74
C MET A 360 -2.64 1.21 6.49
N TYR A 361 -3.45 0.18 6.72
CA TYR A 361 -4.67 0.31 7.52
C TYR A 361 -4.38 0.76 8.97
N GLN A 362 -3.21 0.44 9.53
CA GLN A 362 -2.81 0.94 10.85
C GLN A 362 -2.58 2.46 10.83
N LEU A 363 -1.95 2.99 9.77
CA LEU A 363 -1.80 4.44 9.57
C LEU A 363 -3.16 5.14 9.42
N TYR A 364 -4.09 4.49 8.74
CA TYR A 364 -5.47 4.95 8.67
C TYR A 364 -6.10 5.03 10.06
N LEU A 365 -5.90 4.07 10.95
CA LEU A 365 -6.53 4.11 12.29
C LEU A 365 -6.00 5.24 13.17
N VAL A 366 -4.70 5.57 13.06
CA VAL A 366 -4.11 6.72 13.74
C VAL A 366 -4.77 8.01 13.27
N THR A 367 -4.85 8.21 11.96
CA THR A 367 -5.45 9.41 11.35
C THR A 367 -6.98 9.44 11.45
N GLY A 368 -7.60 8.27 11.51
CA GLY A 368 -9.04 8.02 11.55
C GLY A 368 -9.73 8.59 12.79
N VAL A 369 -8.98 8.83 13.88
CA VAL A 369 -9.52 9.50 15.08
C VAL A 369 -10.01 10.91 14.77
N ILE A 370 -9.23 11.65 13.99
CA ILE A 370 -9.55 13.02 13.55
C ILE A 370 -10.48 12.92 12.34
N ASN A 371 -10.05 12.18 11.32
CA ASN A 371 -10.73 12.09 10.04
C ASN A 371 -12.14 11.53 10.17
N GLY A 372 -12.36 10.55 11.04
CA GLY A 372 -13.67 9.96 11.31
C GLY A 372 -14.68 10.95 11.89
N ARG A 373 -14.24 11.94 12.67
CA ARG A 373 -15.13 12.98 13.23
C ARG A 373 -15.54 14.00 12.19
N THR A 374 -14.57 14.48 11.42
CA THR A 374 -14.84 15.36 10.28
C THR A 374 -15.68 14.64 9.22
N ALA A 375 -15.44 13.35 8.99
CA ALA A 375 -16.28 12.52 8.14
C ALA A 375 -17.72 12.43 8.67
N THR A 376 -17.90 12.26 9.99
CA THR A 376 -19.23 12.23 10.62
C THR A 376 -19.95 13.57 10.48
N LEU A 377 -19.22 14.68 10.58
CA LEU A 377 -19.73 16.02 10.31
C LEU A 377 -20.25 16.14 8.86
N LEU A 378 -19.48 15.69 7.87
CA LEU A 378 -19.90 15.66 6.46
C LEU A 378 -21.09 14.73 6.24
N ALA A 379 -21.11 13.58 6.90
CA ALA A 379 -22.22 12.64 6.85
C ALA A 379 -23.52 13.31 7.33
N ALA A 380 -23.48 13.98 8.48
CA ALA A 380 -24.64 14.69 9.02
C ALA A 380 -25.16 15.78 8.06
N MET A 381 -24.26 16.59 7.50
CA MET A 381 -24.65 17.60 6.49
C MET A 381 -25.21 16.95 5.23
N ASN A 382 -24.62 15.85 4.76
CA ASN A 382 -25.11 15.12 3.61
C ASN A 382 -26.53 14.58 3.84
N LEU A 383 -26.85 14.05 5.03
CA LEU A 383 -28.21 13.61 5.36
C LEU A 383 -29.21 14.78 5.37
N ILE A 384 -28.84 15.93 5.96
CA ILE A 384 -29.69 17.14 5.96
C ILE A 384 -29.97 17.56 4.51
N VAL A 385 -28.92 17.73 3.73
CA VAL A 385 -29.01 18.23 2.35
C VAL A 385 -29.77 17.25 1.47
N PHE A 386 -29.50 15.95 1.59
CA PHE A 386 -30.26 14.91 0.90
C PHE A 386 -31.75 14.97 1.23
N THR A 387 -32.09 15.01 2.52
CA THR A 387 -33.49 15.03 2.98
C THR A 387 -34.21 16.30 2.54
N LEU A 388 -33.57 17.46 2.63
CA LEU A 388 -34.16 18.73 2.16
C LEU A 388 -34.47 18.68 0.67
N LEU A 389 -33.53 18.19 -0.16
CA LEU A 389 -33.71 18.08 -1.60
C LEU A 389 -34.76 17.03 -1.99
N ALA A 390 -34.70 15.86 -1.37
CA ALA A 390 -35.64 14.78 -1.62
C ALA A 390 -37.05 15.18 -1.22
N THR A 391 -37.25 15.71 0.00
CA THR A 391 -38.55 16.20 0.45
C THR A 391 -39.06 17.33 -0.44
N ALA A 392 -38.23 18.33 -0.80
CA ALA A 392 -38.63 19.41 -1.69
C ALA A 392 -39.01 18.93 -3.10
N SER A 393 -38.33 17.90 -3.62
CA SER A 393 -38.65 17.25 -4.89
C SER A 393 -39.97 16.47 -4.83
N LEU A 394 -40.28 15.88 -3.68
CA LEU A 394 -41.49 15.09 -3.45
C LEU A 394 -42.73 15.95 -3.22
N THR A 395 -42.58 17.07 -2.50
CA THR A 395 -43.65 18.05 -2.26
C THR A 395 -43.81 19.03 -3.42
N GLY A 396 -43.00 18.96 -4.47
CA GLY A 396 -43.08 19.86 -5.63
C GLY A 396 -42.66 21.31 -5.31
N VAL A 397 -41.97 21.50 -4.20
CA VAL A 397 -41.47 22.80 -3.72
C VAL A 397 -40.14 23.17 -4.41
N LEU A 398 -39.49 22.21 -5.07
CA LEU A 398 -38.25 22.39 -5.82
C LEU A 398 -38.39 23.46 -6.92
N LYS A 399 -37.51 24.46 -6.91
CA LYS A 399 -37.46 25.54 -7.92
C LYS A 399 -36.07 25.60 -8.53
N ILE A 400 -35.87 24.88 -9.64
CA ILE A 400 -34.60 24.88 -10.37
C ILE A 400 -34.40 26.23 -11.04
N ARG A 401 -33.42 27.01 -10.57
CA ARG A 401 -33.04 28.28 -11.19
C ARG A 401 -31.71 28.11 -11.91
N MET A 402 -31.74 27.89 -13.22
CA MET A 402 -30.54 27.54 -14.01
C MET A 402 -29.38 28.54 -13.82
N ARG A 403 -29.67 29.84 -13.73
CA ARG A 403 -28.66 30.89 -13.47
C ARG A 403 -27.97 30.72 -12.11
N LYS A 404 -28.71 30.37 -11.05
CA LYS A 404 -28.13 30.10 -9.72
C LYS A 404 -27.38 28.79 -9.69
N LEU A 405 -27.90 27.76 -10.36
CA LEU A 405 -27.24 26.46 -10.49
C LEU A 405 -25.87 26.60 -11.15
N LEU A 406 -25.78 27.23 -12.31
CA LEU A 406 -24.51 27.47 -13.00
C LEU A 406 -23.55 28.32 -12.15
N ALA A 407 -24.03 29.39 -11.53
CA ALA A 407 -23.20 30.25 -10.68
C ALA A 407 -22.62 29.48 -9.49
N TYR A 408 -23.46 28.76 -8.73
CA TYR A 408 -23.02 28.05 -7.53
C TYR A 408 -22.19 26.79 -7.85
N SER A 409 -22.46 26.11 -8.96
CA SER A 409 -21.60 25.03 -9.45
C SER A 409 -20.23 25.56 -9.85
N THR A 410 -20.16 26.71 -10.55
CA THR A 410 -18.89 27.35 -10.90
C THR A 410 -18.11 27.76 -9.66
N VAL A 411 -18.76 28.40 -8.68
CA VAL A 411 -18.15 28.76 -7.40
C VAL A 411 -17.62 27.52 -6.67
N SER A 412 -18.40 26.44 -6.62
CA SER A 412 -17.99 25.19 -5.98
C SER A 412 -16.76 24.57 -6.67
N LEU A 413 -16.72 24.61 -8.01
CA LEU A 413 -15.60 24.10 -8.79
C LEU A 413 -14.33 24.94 -8.55
N VAL A 414 -14.45 26.27 -8.61
CA VAL A 414 -13.33 27.20 -8.34
C VAL A 414 -12.78 26.99 -6.93
N LEU A 415 -13.65 26.89 -5.92
CA LEU A 415 -13.21 26.63 -4.54
C LEU A 415 -12.50 25.28 -4.42
N THR A 416 -13.01 24.24 -5.09
CA THR A 416 -12.41 22.89 -5.06
C THR A 416 -11.02 22.90 -5.69
N PHE A 417 -10.86 23.48 -6.89
CA PHE A 417 -9.54 23.61 -7.52
C PHE A 417 -8.60 24.51 -6.73
N SER A 418 -9.11 25.58 -6.10
CA SER A 418 -8.30 26.46 -5.26
C SER A 418 -7.74 25.72 -4.03
N VAL A 419 -8.55 24.87 -3.37
CA VAL A 419 -8.10 24.03 -2.26
C VAL A 419 -7.07 23.01 -2.73
N ILE A 420 -7.27 22.37 -3.88
CA ILE A 420 -6.32 21.39 -4.44
C ILE A 420 -4.98 22.05 -4.78
N ILE A 421 -4.99 23.17 -5.51
CA ILE A 421 -3.79 23.90 -5.91
C ILE A 421 -3.08 24.47 -4.67
N GLY A 422 -3.81 25.10 -3.75
CA GLY A 422 -3.25 25.62 -2.51
C GLY A 422 -2.61 24.53 -1.65
N SER A 423 -3.24 23.36 -1.56
CA SER A 423 -2.67 22.19 -0.88
C SER A 423 -1.41 21.70 -1.58
N LYS A 424 -1.39 21.61 -2.92
CA LYS A 424 -0.19 21.21 -3.68
C LYS A 424 0.99 22.15 -3.42
N VAL A 425 0.75 23.46 -3.46
CA VAL A 425 1.77 24.47 -3.19
C VAL A 425 2.31 24.31 -1.77
N TYR A 426 1.42 24.16 -0.78
CA TYR A 426 1.84 23.94 0.61
C TYR A 426 2.66 22.65 0.77
N PHE A 427 2.22 21.52 0.21
CA PHE A 427 2.94 20.25 0.35
C PHE A 427 4.30 20.26 -0.34
N ASN A 428 4.42 20.88 -1.52
CA ASN A 428 5.71 21.06 -2.18
C ASN A 428 6.71 21.89 -1.36
N MET A 429 6.22 22.77 -0.46
CA MET A 429 7.08 23.55 0.43
C MET A 429 7.37 22.83 1.76
N ALA A 430 6.38 22.09 2.29
CA ALA A 430 6.43 21.51 3.63
C ALA A 430 7.05 20.11 3.68
N VAL A 431 6.95 19.32 2.59
CA VAL A 431 7.46 17.95 2.52
C VAL A 431 8.80 17.97 1.77
N LYS A 432 9.91 17.72 2.47
CA LYS A 432 11.23 17.57 1.85
C LYS A 432 11.31 16.20 1.17
N ASN A 433 11.61 16.21 -0.13
CA ASN A 433 11.74 15.01 -0.96
C ASN A 433 13.22 14.68 -1.18
N GLU A 434 13.91 14.17 -0.16
CA GLU A 434 15.22 13.54 -0.37
C GLU A 434 14.99 12.05 -0.64
N TYR A 435 15.22 11.65 -1.89
CA TYR A 435 15.31 10.25 -2.26
C TYR A 435 16.62 9.69 -1.68
N GLN A 436 16.56 8.57 -0.96
CA GLN A 436 17.72 7.96 -0.28
C GLN A 436 17.95 6.49 -0.64
N GLN A 437 17.04 5.88 -1.43
CA GLN A 437 17.15 4.44 -1.72
C GLN A 437 18.35 4.10 -2.62
N ASP A 438 18.79 5.06 -3.44
CA ASP A 438 20.05 4.99 -4.19
C ASP A 438 21.25 4.84 -3.25
N VAL A 439 21.30 5.66 -2.20
CA VAL A 439 22.33 5.61 -1.16
C VAL A 439 22.25 4.30 -0.38
N VAL A 440 21.05 3.82 -0.08
CA VAL A 440 20.84 2.55 0.64
C VAL A 440 21.44 1.39 -0.15
N VAL A 441 21.03 1.21 -1.42
CA VAL A 441 21.56 0.14 -2.27
C VAL A 441 23.06 0.28 -2.47
N ALA A 442 23.54 1.49 -2.75
CA ALA A 442 24.97 1.72 -2.95
C ALA A 442 25.82 1.44 -1.70
N ASN A 443 25.23 1.47 -0.51
CA ASN A 443 25.91 1.24 0.77
C ASN A 443 25.64 -0.14 1.39
N MET A 444 24.93 -1.04 0.70
CA MET A 444 24.68 -2.39 1.23
C MET A 444 25.99 -3.16 1.38
N ASN A 445 26.11 -3.90 2.48
CA ASN A 445 27.32 -4.63 2.87
C ASN A 445 27.03 -6.12 3.05
N LEU A 446 28.07 -6.95 3.08
CA LEU A 446 27.95 -8.38 3.39
C LEU A 446 27.27 -8.56 4.76
N LEU A 447 26.28 -9.46 4.85
CA LEU A 447 25.50 -9.68 6.07
C LEU A 447 26.30 -10.28 7.23
N GLN A 448 27.46 -10.85 6.93
CA GLN A 448 28.34 -11.49 7.90
C GLN A 448 29.79 -11.24 7.51
N ASP A 449 30.70 -11.35 8.46
CA ASP A 449 32.13 -11.21 8.23
C ASP A 449 32.60 -12.06 7.05
N PRO A 450 33.35 -11.52 6.08
CA PRO A 450 33.78 -12.28 4.92
C PRO A 450 34.70 -13.45 5.34
N ALA A 451 34.55 -14.59 4.66
CA ALA A 451 35.60 -15.61 4.66
C ALA A 451 36.93 -15.00 4.13
N PRO A 452 38.12 -15.48 4.56
CA PRO A 452 39.38 -14.95 4.06
C PRO A 452 39.42 -14.96 2.53
N TYR A 453 39.69 -13.81 1.93
CA TYR A 453 39.62 -13.67 0.48
C TYR A 453 40.68 -12.75 -0.10
N ARG A 454 40.92 -12.88 -1.42
CA ARG A 454 41.65 -11.93 -2.25
C ARG A 454 40.77 -11.51 -3.42
N LEU A 455 40.73 -10.22 -3.69
CA LEU A 455 40.00 -9.64 -4.82
C LEU A 455 40.98 -9.26 -5.93
N TYR A 456 40.77 -9.80 -7.13
CA TYR A 456 41.50 -9.40 -8.31
C TYR A 456 40.62 -8.50 -9.20
N ARG A 457 41.22 -7.45 -9.77
CA ARG A 457 40.59 -6.55 -10.76
C ARG A 457 40.96 -6.93 -12.20
N GLU A 458 41.95 -7.79 -12.35
CA GLU A 458 42.37 -8.41 -13.60
C GLU A 458 42.81 -9.84 -13.30
N ILE A 459 42.64 -10.76 -14.25
CA ILE A 459 42.97 -12.18 -14.04
C ILE A 459 44.50 -12.34 -14.05
N PRO A 460 45.12 -12.75 -12.92
CA PRO A 460 46.56 -13.00 -12.89
C PRO A 460 46.90 -14.27 -13.69
N PRO A 461 48.13 -14.42 -14.20
CA PRO A 461 48.61 -15.70 -14.70
C PRO A 461 48.49 -16.76 -13.60
N ASP A 462 47.89 -17.93 -13.88
CA ASP A 462 47.59 -18.93 -12.84
C ASP A 462 48.89 -19.41 -12.16
N PRO A 463 49.15 -19.04 -10.90
CA PRO A 463 50.38 -19.38 -10.19
C PRO A 463 50.33 -20.79 -9.56
N ARG A 464 49.23 -21.54 -9.75
CA ARG A 464 49.02 -22.85 -9.09
C ARG A 464 49.75 -23.96 -9.84
N ASP A 465 50.44 -24.83 -9.09
CA ASP A 465 50.99 -26.08 -9.61
C ASP A 465 49.86 -26.98 -10.13
N GLN A 466 49.73 -27.07 -11.47
CA GLN A 466 48.75 -27.94 -12.11
C GLN A 466 49.24 -29.39 -12.05
N ILE A 467 48.61 -30.19 -11.19
CA ILE A 467 48.85 -31.64 -11.15
C ILE A 467 48.04 -32.28 -12.28
N SER A 468 48.72 -32.94 -13.21
CA SER A 468 48.06 -33.60 -14.35
C SER A 468 47.02 -34.62 -13.88
N GLY A 469 45.77 -34.45 -14.29
CA GLY A 469 44.66 -35.34 -13.97
C GLY A 469 43.93 -35.06 -12.65
N GLU A 470 44.36 -34.06 -11.86
CA GLU A 470 43.66 -33.60 -10.66
C GLU A 470 42.36 -32.86 -11.03
N SER A 471 41.23 -33.23 -10.42
CA SER A 471 39.96 -32.53 -10.65
C SER A 471 39.95 -31.16 -9.96
N PRO A 472 39.15 -30.18 -10.42
CA PRO A 472 39.03 -28.90 -9.74
C PRO A 472 38.62 -29.02 -8.27
N LEU A 473 37.71 -29.95 -7.94
CA LEU A 473 37.30 -30.20 -6.56
C LEU A 473 38.44 -30.77 -5.70
N GLU A 474 39.26 -31.67 -6.24
CA GLU A 474 40.47 -32.17 -5.56
C GLU A 474 41.47 -31.05 -5.30
N ARG A 475 41.71 -30.21 -6.32
CA ARG A 475 42.56 -29.02 -6.19
C ARG A 475 42.05 -28.08 -5.11
N ILE A 476 40.76 -27.77 -5.07
CA ILE A 476 40.16 -26.90 -4.05
C ILE A 476 40.34 -27.53 -2.66
N ARG A 477 40.15 -28.84 -2.50
CA ARG A 477 40.34 -29.53 -1.22
C ARG A 477 41.80 -29.49 -0.75
N ARG A 478 42.76 -29.67 -1.66
CA ARG A 478 44.19 -29.64 -1.37
C ARG A 478 44.69 -28.24 -1.04
N THR A 479 44.30 -27.25 -1.83
CA THR A 479 44.75 -25.84 -1.70
C THR A 479 43.91 -25.04 -0.71
N GLN A 480 42.76 -25.58 -0.30
CA GLN A 480 41.75 -24.90 0.52
C GLN A 480 41.37 -23.53 -0.05
N THR A 481 41.42 -23.37 -1.37
CA THR A 481 41.18 -22.09 -2.05
C THR A 481 40.22 -22.31 -3.21
N LEU A 482 39.13 -21.56 -3.22
CA LEU A 482 38.13 -21.56 -4.29
C LEU A 482 38.23 -20.25 -5.08
N ARG A 483 38.42 -20.36 -6.40
CA ARG A 483 38.39 -19.21 -7.30
C ARG A 483 36.98 -18.97 -7.82
N VAL A 484 36.46 -17.78 -7.57
CA VAL A 484 35.09 -17.39 -7.90
C VAL A 484 35.11 -16.27 -8.94
N GLY A 485 34.50 -16.52 -10.09
CA GLY A 485 34.23 -15.52 -11.10
C GLY A 485 33.13 -14.56 -10.67
N TYR A 486 33.34 -13.25 -10.79
CA TYR A 486 32.34 -12.21 -10.53
C TYR A 486 32.22 -11.20 -11.68
N GLN A 487 31.05 -10.55 -11.80
CA GLN A 487 30.84 -9.43 -12.70
C GLN A 487 30.76 -8.12 -11.89
N PRO A 488 31.45 -7.04 -12.29
CA PRO A 488 31.60 -5.84 -11.47
C PRO A 488 30.34 -4.95 -11.38
N ASP A 489 29.38 -5.09 -12.28
CA ASP A 489 28.20 -4.19 -12.39
C ASP A 489 26.91 -4.98 -12.62
N ASN A 490 26.65 -5.98 -11.76
CA ASN A 490 25.45 -6.83 -11.83
C ASN A 490 24.62 -6.77 -10.52
N VAL A 491 24.07 -5.59 -10.23
CA VAL A 491 23.19 -5.34 -9.07
C VAL A 491 21.90 -6.18 -9.17
N PRO A 492 21.42 -6.84 -8.10
CA PRO A 492 21.98 -6.92 -6.74
C PRO A 492 22.87 -8.15 -6.47
N PHE A 493 23.29 -8.89 -7.51
CA PHE A 493 24.00 -10.16 -7.36
C PHE A 493 25.50 -10.00 -7.07
N SER A 494 26.16 -9.08 -7.78
CA SER A 494 27.60 -8.79 -7.65
C SER A 494 27.89 -7.38 -8.17
N TYR A 495 28.38 -6.50 -7.30
CA TYR A 495 28.75 -5.13 -7.63
C TYR A 495 29.70 -4.53 -6.59
N PHE A 496 30.20 -3.32 -6.84
CA PHE A 496 30.99 -2.57 -5.88
C PHE A 496 30.13 -1.55 -5.12
N ASN A 497 30.17 -1.60 -3.78
CA ASN A 497 29.54 -0.59 -2.94
C ASN A 497 30.31 0.74 -2.98
N THR A 498 29.83 1.77 -2.29
CA THR A 498 30.50 3.08 -2.18
C THR A 498 31.87 3.03 -1.52
N LEU A 499 32.15 2.00 -0.70
CA LEU A 499 33.45 1.74 -0.08
C LEU A 499 34.43 1.05 -1.05
N GLY A 500 33.98 0.67 -2.24
CA GLY A 500 34.79 -0.03 -3.24
C GLY A 500 34.97 -1.52 -2.97
N GLU A 501 34.18 -2.09 -2.07
CA GLU A 501 34.16 -3.51 -1.70
C GLU A 501 33.23 -4.30 -2.63
N LEU A 502 33.61 -5.55 -2.94
CA LEU A 502 32.78 -6.44 -3.75
C LEU A 502 31.66 -7.02 -2.89
N VAL A 503 30.42 -6.75 -3.25
CA VAL A 503 29.21 -7.13 -2.50
C VAL A 503 28.11 -7.64 -3.42
N GLY A 504 27.04 -8.16 -2.83
CA GLY A 504 25.86 -8.67 -3.55
C GLY A 504 25.47 -10.08 -3.14
N PHE A 505 24.26 -10.50 -3.52
CA PHE A 505 23.68 -11.78 -3.11
C PHE A 505 24.60 -12.98 -3.37
N ASP A 506 25.21 -13.06 -4.56
CA ASP A 506 26.04 -14.20 -4.95
C ASP A 506 27.44 -14.13 -4.31
N ILE A 507 27.95 -12.93 -4.06
CA ILE A 507 29.20 -12.73 -3.30
C ILE A 507 29.01 -13.20 -1.86
N ASP A 508 27.87 -12.85 -1.28
CA ASP A 508 27.50 -13.22 0.08
C ASP A 508 27.25 -14.74 0.21
N MET A 509 26.79 -15.38 -0.86
CA MET A 509 26.70 -16.83 -1.01
C MET A 509 28.08 -17.49 -1.19
N ALA A 510 29.02 -16.85 -1.90
CA ALA A 510 30.39 -17.34 -2.06
C ALA A 510 31.11 -17.38 -0.71
N HIS A 511 30.96 -16.33 0.10
CA HIS A 511 31.47 -16.32 1.47
C HIS A 511 30.82 -17.40 2.35
N GLN A 512 29.51 -17.63 2.21
CA GLN A 512 28.84 -18.71 2.96
C GLN A 512 29.40 -20.09 2.59
N LEU A 513 29.59 -20.35 1.30
CA LEU A 513 30.19 -21.59 0.79
C LEU A 513 31.59 -21.79 1.37
N ALA A 514 32.42 -20.76 1.30
CA ALA A 514 33.78 -20.79 1.82
C ALA A 514 33.83 -21.05 3.33
N LYS A 515 32.92 -20.44 4.11
CA LYS A 515 32.83 -20.68 5.56
C LYS A 515 32.46 -22.11 5.91
N ASP A 516 31.45 -22.68 5.23
CA ASP A 516 30.98 -24.04 5.53
C ASP A 516 32.09 -25.09 5.34
N PHE A 517 32.99 -24.86 4.38
CA PHE A 517 34.10 -25.77 4.07
C PHE A 517 35.48 -25.28 4.55
N LYS A 518 35.54 -24.14 5.24
CA LYS A 518 36.78 -23.48 5.71
C LYS A 518 37.79 -23.25 4.57
N TRP A 519 37.31 -22.76 3.43
CA TRP A 519 38.13 -22.38 2.28
C TRP A 519 38.42 -20.88 2.27
N ASN A 520 39.51 -20.51 1.60
CA ASN A 520 39.81 -19.14 1.19
C ASN A 520 39.16 -18.86 -0.17
N LEU A 521 38.89 -17.59 -0.46
CA LEU A 521 38.33 -17.15 -1.75
C LEU A 521 39.33 -16.35 -2.56
N GLU A 522 39.32 -16.53 -3.88
CA GLU A 522 39.95 -15.62 -4.82
C GLU A 522 38.93 -15.17 -5.85
N PHE A 523 38.56 -13.89 -5.84
CA PHE A 523 37.57 -13.33 -6.76
C PHE A 523 38.24 -12.85 -8.04
N MET A 524 37.75 -13.33 -9.19
CA MET A 524 38.28 -12.99 -10.52
C MET A 524 37.20 -12.36 -11.40
N PRO A 525 37.47 -11.22 -12.06
CA PRO A 525 36.47 -10.56 -12.87
C PRO A 525 36.28 -11.28 -14.20
N PHE A 526 35.05 -11.32 -14.69
CA PHE A 526 34.72 -11.77 -16.04
C PHE A 526 33.64 -10.88 -16.67
N ASN A 527 33.53 -10.97 -18.00
CA ASN A 527 32.44 -10.40 -18.78
C ASN A 527 31.63 -11.54 -19.42
N HIS A 528 30.38 -11.29 -19.81
CA HIS A 528 29.54 -12.34 -20.40
C HIS A 528 30.21 -13.07 -21.58
N ASP A 529 30.85 -12.32 -22.48
CA ASP A 529 31.49 -12.81 -23.71
C ASP A 529 32.63 -13.83 -23.49
N ASN A 530 33.25 -13.84 -22.30
CA ASN A 530 34.44 -14.62 -22.02
C ASN A 530 34.28 -15.66 -20.88
N LEU A 531 33.11 -15.71 -20.23
CA LEU A 531 32.83 -16.61 -19.10
C LEU A 531 33.20 -18.07 -19.40
N ALA A 532 32.68 -18.63 -20.51
CA ALA A 532 32.93 -20.03 -20.86
C ALA A 532 34.41 -20.32 -21.14
N LYS A 533 35.11 -19.37 -21.78
CA LYS A 533 36.55 -19.50 -22.06
C LYS A 533 37.37 -19.49 -20.77
N HIS A 534 37.04 -18.62 -19.82
CA HIS A 534 37.73 -18.52 -18.53
C HIS A 534 37.54 -19.78 -17.67
N LEU A 535 36.31 -20.28 -17.57
CA LEU A 535 36.02 -21.53 -16.85
C LEU A 535 36.75 -22.73 -17.46
N GLN A 536 36.75 -22.84 -18.80
CA GLN A 536 37.43 -23.95 -19.49
C GLN A 536 38.96 -23.87 -19.38
N ARG A 537 39.54 -22.65 -19.36
CA ARG A 537 40.97 -22.43 -19.13
C ARG A 537 41.37 -22.67 -17.67
N GLY A 538 40.40 -22.69 -16.75
CA GLY A 538 40.63 -22.87 -15.32
C GLY A 538 41.10 -21.61 -14.61
N ASP A 539 40.88 -20.43 -15.20
CA ASP A 539 41.24 -19.15 -14.57
C ASP A 539 40.55 -19.00 -13.21
N PHE A 540 39.27 -19.37 -13.16
CA PHE A 540 38.49 -19.57 -11.95
C PHE A 540 37.67 -20.86 -12.03
N ASP A 541 37.22 -21.37 -10.87
CA ASP A 541 36.63 -22.70 -10.74
C ASP A 541 35.10 -22.66 -10.93
N ILE A 542 34.46 -21.58 -10.48
CA ILE A 542 33.00 -21.39 -10.48
C ILE A 542 32.67 -19.92 -10.74
N ALA A 543 31.55 -19.60 -11.40
CA ALA A 543 31.04 -18.22 -11.46
C ALA A 543 29.83 -18.03 -10.56
N MET A 544 29.84 -16.97 -9.74
CA MET A 544 28.77 -16.63 -8.81
C MET A 544 28.45 -15.14 -8.99
N SER A 545 27.57 -14.83 -9.95
CA SER A 545 27.21 -13.46 -10.32
C SER A 545 25.95 -13.40 -11.19
N GLY A 546 24.86 -14.03 -10.75
CA GLY A 546 23.54 -13.99 -11.37
C GLY A 546 23.47 -14.71 -12.72
N VAL A 547 24.23 -15.78 -12.90
CA VAL A 547 24.32 -16.47 -14.21
C VAL A 547 23.07 -17.31 -14.45
N ALA A 548 22.40 -17.04 -15.55
CA ALA A 548 21.18 -17.74 -15.95
C ALA A 548 21.48 -19.03 -16.71
N MET A 549 20.72 -20.08 -16.36
CA MET A 549 20.80 -21.39 -16.98
C MET A 549 19.91 -21.42 -18.24
N THR A 550 20.51 -21.14 -19.39
CA THR A 550 19.83 -21.12 -20.69
C THR A 550 20.25 -22.29 -21.58
N PRO A 551 19.45 -22.64 -22.61
CA PRO A 551 19.86 -23.64 -23.60
C PRO A 551 21.22 -23.34 -24.26
N ALA A 552 21.52 -22.06 -24.52
CA ALA A 552 22.81 -21.67 -25.10
C ALA A 552 23.97 -21.90 -24.12
N ASN A 553 23.81 -21.53 -22.84
CA ASN A 553 24.84 -21.74 -21.83
C ASN A 553 25.03 -23.23 -21.52
N LEU A 554 23.97 -24.04 -21.52
CA LEU A 554 24.04 -25.49 -21.30
C LEU A 554 24.85 -26.25 -22.37
N GLN A 555 25.08 -25.65 -23.54
CA GLN A 555 25.95 -26.24 -24.57
C GLN A 555 27.44 -26.02 -24.30
N GLN A 556 27.81 -25.05 -23.47
CA GLN A 556 29.19 -24.61 -23.27
C GLN A 556 29.68 -24.73 -21.81
N LEU A 557 28.74 -24.83 -20.87
CA LEU A 557 28.95 -24.80 -19.43
C LEU A 557 28.19 -25.92 -18.73
N ARG A 558 28.75 -26.41 -17.63
CA ARG A 558 28.04 -27.26 -16.68
C ARG A 558 27.45 -26.39 -15.58
N PHE A 559 26.23 -26.68 -15.14
CA PHE A 559 25.59 -25.94 -14.05
C PHE A 559 25.36 -26.83 -12.84
N ALA A 560 25.54 -26.25 -11.65
CA ALA A 560 25.00 -26.80 -10.41
C ALA A 560 23.47 -26.67 -10.37
N ALA A 561 22.85 -27.22 -9.31
CA ALA A 561 21.41 -27.04 -9.08
C ALA A 561 21.05 -25.54 -8.95
N PRO A 562 19.90 -25.08 -9.48
CA PRO A 562 19.53 -23.67 -9.45
C PRO A 562 19.24 -23.17 -8.03
N HIS A 563 19.78 -21.99 -7.71
CA HIS A 563 19.63 -21.36 -6.39
C HIS A 563 18.45 -20.38 -6.34
N VAL A 564 18.19 -19.62 -7.41
CA VAL A 564 17.08 -18.63 -7.48
C VAL A 564 16.39 -18.73 -8.84
N ASN A 565 15.09 -18.46 -8.89
CA ASN A 565 14.38 -18.23 -10.15
C ASN A 565 14.08 -16.75 -10.26
N VAL A 566 14.47 -16.14 -11.38
CA VAL A 566 14.20 -14.71 -11.65
C VAL A 566 13.11 -14.53 -12.68
N SER A 567 12.35 -13.44 -12.58
CA SER A 567 11.23 -13.16 -13.48
C SER A 567 11.65 -12.21 -14.59
N VAL A 568 11.30 -12.51 -15.85
CA VAL A 568 11.63 -11.60 -16.97
C VAL A 568 10.79 -10.33 -16.90
N SER A 569 11.43 -9.17 -17.04
CA SER A 569 10.81 -7.85 -16.97
C SER A 569 11.37 -6.89 -18.02
N LEU A 570 10.72 -5.73 -18.13
CA LEU A 570 11.19 -4.57 -18.86
C LEU A 570 11.40 -3.43 -17.86
N VAL A 571 12.56 -2.79 -17.87
CA VAL A 571 12.75 -1.51 -17.20
C VAL A 571 12.45 -0.38 -18.18
N VAL A 572 11.56 0.53 -17.79
CA VAL A 572 11.07 1.63 -18.63
C VAL A 572 11.04 2.92 -17.83
N ARG A 573 10.91 4.06 -18.50
CA ARG A 573 10.67 5.34 -17.81
C ARG A 573 9.36 5.27 -17.03
N ASP A 574 9.35 5.74 -15.78
CA ASP A 574 8.21 5.60 -14.86
C ASP A 574 6.88 6.10 -15.46
N HIS A 575 6.88 7.29 -16.07
CA HIS A 575 5.68 7.83 -16.73
C HIS A 575 5.13 6.99 -17.89
N ARG A 576 5.94 6.08 -18.48
CA ARG A 576 5.55 5.17 -19.57
C ARG A 576 5.17 3.78 -19.09
N LYS A 577 5.28 3.47 -17.79
CA LYS A 577 4.99 2.14 -17.20
C LYS A 577 3.71 1.49 -17.76
N ASN A 578 2.64 2.27 -17.87
CA ASN A 578 1.32 1.79 -18.30
C ASN A 578 1.26 1.36 -19.78
N GLU A 579 2.19 1.82 -20.61
CA GLU A 579 2.36 1.41 -22.00
C GLU A 579 2.85 -0.05 -22.08
N PHE A 580 3.67 -0.47 -21.11
CA PHE A 580 4.32 -1.78 -21.06
C PHE A 580 3.63 -2.79 -20.12
N ALA A 581 2.49 -2.44 -19.54
CA ALA A 581 1.81 -3.25 -18.54
C ALA A 581 1.29 -4.61 -19.06
N THR A 582 1.00 -4.74 -20.35
CA THR A 582 0.49 -5.98 -20.96
C THR A 582 1.20 -6.30 -22.28
N LEU A 583 1.36 -7.59 -22.57
CA LEU A 583 1.94 -8.05 -23.84
C LEU A 583 1.14 -7.55 -25.05
N GLU A 584 -0.19 -7.42 -24.91
CA GLU A 584 -1.06 -6.90 -25.97
C GLU A 584 -0.73 -5.45 -26.33
N LYS A 585 -0.58 -4.57 -25.33
CA LYS A 585 -0.21 -3.17 -25.56
C LYS A 585 1.14 -3.03 -26.23
N ILE A 586 2.13 -3.81 -25.79
CA ILE A 586 3.48 -3.81 -26.37
C ILE A 586 3.42 -4.26 -27.84
N ARG A 587 2.63 -5.29 -28.16
CA ARG A 587 2.45 -5.76 -29.56
C ARG A 587 1.76 -4.74 -30.47
N GLN A 588 0.97 -3.82 -29.91
CA GLN A 588 0.32 -2.75 -30.67
C GLN A 588 1.24 -1.54 -30.93
N MET A 589 2.43 -1.50 -30.33
CA MET A 589 3.39 -0.42 -30.56
C MET A 589 3.95 -0.50 -31.98
N LYS A 590 3.85 0.62 -32.72
CA LYS A 590 4.37 0.72 -34.10
C LYS A 590 5.90 0.73 -34.16
N HIS A 591 6.53 1.31 -33.15
CA HIS A 591 7.98 1.36 -32.97
C HIS A 591 8.27 1.04 -31.51
N PHE A 592 8.96 -0.08 -31.28
CA PHE A 592 9.39 -0.51 -29.95
C PHE A 592 10.84 -0.95 -30.03
N VAL A 593 11.74 -0.16 -29.42
CA VAL A 593 13.17 -0.43 -29.38
C VAL A 593 13.54 -0.95 -28.00
N VAL A 594 13.77 -2.26 -27.90
CA VAL A 594 14.17 -2.91 -26.65
C VAL A 594 15.68 -3.11 -26.63
N SER A 595 16.34 -2.62 -25.59
CA SER A 595 17.72 -2.94 -25.34
C SER A 595 17.86 -4.22 -24.52
N VAL A 596 18.90 -4.98 -24.79
CA VAL A 596 19.31 -6.12 -23.98
C VAL A 596 20.82 -6.11 -23.85
N VAL A 597 21.32 -6.47 -22.68
CA VAL A 597 22.78 -6.61 -22.48
C VAL A 597 23.30 -7.71 -23.41
N LYS A 598 24.46 -7.49 -24.03
CA LYS A 598 25.11 -8.47 -24.90
C LYS A 598 25.20 -9.83 -24.21
N ASP A 599 24.90 -10.88 -24.98
CA ASP A 599 24.87 -12.28 -24.54
C ASP A 599 24.01 -12.58 -23.30
N SER A 600 23.07 -11.68 -22.99
CA SER A 600 22.07 -11.93 -21.96
C SER A 600 21.27 -13.19 -22.27
N SER A 601 21.12 -14.01 -21.25
CA SER A 601 20.21 -15.16 -21.20
C SER A 601 18.77 -14.84 -21.58
N LEU A 602 18.38 -13.57 -21.42
CA LEU A 602 17.04 -13.09 -21.68
C LEU A 602 16.78 -12.85 -23.16
N ARG A 603 17.80 -12.88 -24.04
CA ARG A 603 17.62 -12.68 -25.49
C ARG A 603 16.60 -13.64 -26.09
N ALA A 604 16.64 -14.92 -25.71
CA ALA A 604 15.69 -15.92 -26.19
C ALA A 604 14.24 -15.60 -25.80
N ALA A 605 14.03 -14.87 -24.69
CA ALA A 605 12.71 -14.38 -24.29
C ALA A 605 12.14 -13.35 -25.29
N LEU A 606 13.00 -12.54 -25.93
CA LEU A 606 12.57 -11.51 -26.89
C LEU A 606 11.95 -12.11 -28.14
N GLU A 607 12.56 -13.16 -28.68
CA GLU A 607 12.13 -13.77 -29.94
C GLU A 607 10.71 -14.36 -29.84
N GLY A 608 10.36 -14.90 -28.66
CA GLY A 608 9.01 -15.41 -28.39
C GLY A 608 8.00 -14.35 -27.94
N ALA A 609 8.43 -13.38 -27.11
CA ALA A 609 7.52 -12.42 -26.48
C ALA A 609 7.24 -11.17 -27.35
N PHE A 610 8.23 -10.69 -28.10
CA PHE A 610 8.22 -9.39 -28.81
C PHE A 610 8.74 -9.50 -30.26
N PRO A 611 8.07 -10.28 -31.13
CA PRO A 611 8.58 -10.58 -32.48
C PRO A 611 8.70 -9.36 -33.40
N SER A 612 7.96 -8.27 -33.12
CA SER A 612 8.00 -7.02 -33.91
C SER A 612 8.95 -5.96 -33.35
N SER A 613 9.72 -6.26 -32.31
CA SER A 613 10.60 -5.29 -31.63
C SER A 613 11.94 -5.11 -32.37
N GLN A 614 12.47 -3.89 -32.35
CA GLN A 614 13.85 -3.64 -32.73
C GLN A 614 14.73 -3.89 -31.51
N VAL A 615 15.61 -4.89 -31.58
CA VAL A 615 16.50 -5.24 -30.48
C VAL A 615 17.85 -4.52 -30.64
N VAL A 616 18.26 -3.77 -29.63
CA VAL A 616 19.57 -3.12 -29.56
C VAL A 616 20.41 -3.78 -28.48
N MET A 617 21.65 -4.13 -28.80
CA MET A 617 22.58 -4.73 -27.85
C MET A 617 23.38 -3.64 -27.15
N ILE A 618 23.41 -3.67 -25.82
CA ILE A 618 24.19 -2.75 -24.99
C ILE A 618 25.27 -3.52 -24.20
N ASP A 619 26.34 -2.85 -23.81
CA ASP A 619 27.46 -3.50 -23.10
C ASP A 619 27.13 -3.72 -21.61
N THR A 620 26.47 -2.75 -20.99
CA THR A 620 26.09 -2.80 -19.57
C THR A 620 24.65 -2.32 -19.37
N PRO A 621 23.95 -2.73 -18.29
CA PRO A 621 22.66 -2.14 -17.94
C PRO A 621 22.73 -0.61 -17.81
N ARG A 622 23.84 -0.09 -17.30
CA ARG A 622 24.12 1.34 -17.09
C ARG A 622 23.98 2.18 -18.35
N ASP A 623 24.32 1.63 -19.52
CA ASP A 623 24.19 2.33 -20.81
C ASP A 623 22.75 2.76 -21.11
N PHE A 624 21.77 1.99 -20.65
CA PHE A 624 20.35 2.34 -20.78
C PHE A 624 19.95 3.46 -19.82
N PHE A 625 20.38 3.38 -18.56
CA PHE A 625 19.99 4.33 -17.52
C PHE A 625 20.63 5.72 -17.70
N GLU A 626 21.91 5.76 -18.10
CA GLU A 626 22.65 7.01 -18.35
C GLU A 626 22.36 7.61 -19.73
N GLY A 627 21.69 6.87 -20.61
CA GLY A 627 21.36 7.32 -21.96
C GLY A 627 22.56 7.36 -22.90
N ASN A 628 23.57 6.52 -22.65
CA ASN A 628 24.76 6.38 -23.50
C ASN A 628 24.39 5.89 -24.91
N VAL A 629 23.28 5.14 -25.01
CA VAL A 629 22.68 4.71 -26.28
C VAL A 629 21.35 5.42 -26.47
N PRO A 630 21.20 6.26 -27.51
CA PRO A 630 19.97 7.02 -27.74
C PRO A 630 18.83 6.13 -28.27
N ASN A 631 17.58 6.61 -28.12
CA ASN A 631 16.36 6.01 -28.70
C ASN A 631 16.01 4.60 -28.20
N LEU A 632 16.26 4.31 -26.92
CA LEU A 632 15.83 3.07 -26.27
C LEU A 632 14.51 3.28 -25.51
N ASP A 633 13.54 2.38 -25.72
CA ASP A 633 12.24 2.42 -25.03
C ASP A 633 12.25 1.64 -23.72
N ALA A 634 12.92 0.49 -23.70
CA ALA A 634 12.95 -0.42 -22.56
C ALA A 634 14.25 -1.21 -22.49
N LEU A 635 14.67 -1.57 -21.28
CA LEU A 635 15.73 -2.54 -21.03
C LEU A 635 15.11 -3.88 -20.62
N LEU A 636 15.44 -4.94 -21.34
CA LEU A 636 15.11 -6.30 -20.95
C LEU A 636 16.07 -6.79 -19.85
N ILE A 637 15.52 -7.07 -18.68
CA ILE A 637 16.27 -7.50 -17.50
C ILE A 637 15.35 -8.30 -16.56
N SER A 638 15.90 -9.01 -15.58
CA SER A 638 15.06 -9.62 -14.55
C SER A 638 14.35 -8.56 -13.70
N ALA A 639 13.19 -8.90 -13.13
CA ALA A 639 12.44 -8.00 -12.26
C ALA A 639 13.23 -7.66 -10.99
N GLU A 640 14.00 -8.61 -10.50
CA GLU A 640 14.86 -8.51 -9.33
C GLU A 640 15.97 -7.48 -9.59
N ALA A 641 16.75 -7.65 -10.67
CA ALA A 641 17.80 -6.71 -11.03
C ALA A 641 17.23 -5.37 -11.50
N GLY A 642 16.16 -5.37 -12.30
CA GLY A 642 15.50 -4.16 -12.77
C GLY A 642 14.96 -3.29 -11.64
N SER A 643 14.41 -3.90 -10.57
CA SER A 643 13.98 -3.17 -9.38
C SER A 643 15.17 -2.57 -8.64
N ALA A 644 16.26 -3.34 -8.48
CA ALA A 644 17.47 -2.84 -7.83
C ALA A 644 18.14 -1.69 -8.61
N TRP A 645 18.21 -1.78 -9.93
CA TRP A 645 18.69 -0.68 -10.78
C TRP A 645 17.76 0.54 -10.74
N SER A 646 16.45 0.33 -10.63
CA SER A 646 15.50 1.44 -10.47
C SER A 646 15.69 2.16 -9.14
N LEU A 647 16.27 1.52 -8.11
CA LEU A 647 16.66 2.20 -6.87
C LEU A 647 17.84 3.15 -7.09
N LEU A 648 18.77 2.84 -7.99
CA LEU A 648 19.86 3.72 -8.36
C LEU A 648 19.42 4.81 -9.36
N TYR A 649 18.38 4.54 -10.15
CA TYR A 649 17.85 5.44 -11.18
C TYR A 649 16.31 5.53 -11.09
N PRO A 650 15.78 6.30 -10.12
CA PRO A 650 14.35 6.27 -9.75
C PRO A 650 13.39 6.87 -10.78
N ARG A 651 13.92 7.42 -11.88
CA ARG A 651 13.13 7.81 -13.07
C ARG A 651 12.67 6.62 -13.92
N PHE A 652 13.16 5.43 -13.58
CA PHE A 652 12.85 4.18 -14.24
C PHE A 652 12.16 3.22 -13.28
N GLN A 653 11.42 2.27 -13.83
CA GLN A 653 10.75 1.25 -13.05
C GLN A 653 10.74 -0.09 -13.80
N ALA A 654 10.92 -1.18 -13.05
CA ALA A 654 10.72 -2.53 -13.56
C ALA A 654 9.22 -2.82 -13.75
N VAL A 655 8.87 -3.36 -14.92
CA VAL A 655 7.52 -3.73 -15.33
C VAL A 655 7.55 -5.16 -15.82
N ILE A 656 6.66 -5.98 -15.28
CA ILE A 656 6.46 -7.36 -15.76
C ILE A 656 5.22 -7.35 -16.66
N PRO A 657 5.37 -7.46 -18.00
CA PRO A 657 4.22 -7.44 -18.89
C PRO A 657 3.32 -8.63 -18.65
N LYS A 658 2.03 -8.38 -18.43
CA LYS A 658 1.03 -9.42 -18.13
C LYS A 658 0.46 -10.04 -19.42
N PRO A 659 0.16 -11.35 -19.45
CA PRO A 659 0.35 -12.34 -18.39
C PRO A 659 1.83 -12.73 -18.21
N ALA A 660 2.31 -12.69 -16.96
CA ALA A 660 3.66 -13.09 -16.59
C ALA A 660 3.82 -14.61 -16.80
N ARG A 661 4.81 -15.04 -17.60
CA ARG A 661 4.99 -16.48 -17.89
C ARG A 661 6.42 -16.98 -17.88
N LEU A 662 7.42 -16.09 -17.91
CA LEU A 662 8.81 -16.52 -18.08
C LEU A 662 9.61 -16.26 -16.81
N GLN A 663 9.94 -17.36 -16.13
CA GLN A 663 10.97 -17.38 -15.10
C GLN A 663 12.20 -18.06 -15.67
N ILE A 664 13.37 -17.56 -15.28
CA ILE A 664 14.66 -18.13 -15.67
C ILE A 664 15.39 -18.56 -14.40
N PRO A 665 15.81 -19.84 -14.31
CA PRO A 665 16.63 -20.30 -13.20
C PRO A 665 18.03 -19.69 -13.28
N LEU A 666 18.50 -19.16 -12.16
CA LEU A 666 19.90 -18.80 -11.91
C LEU A 666 20.61 -19.98 -11.24
N ALA A 667 21.81 -20.28 -11.71
CA ALA A 667 22.63 -21.37 -11.24
C ALA A 667 24.11 -21.02 -11.39
N TYR A 668 24.97 -21.63 -10.58
CA TYR A 668 26.40 -21.38 -10.66
C TYR A 668 27.04 -22.30 -11.70
N PRO A 669 27.60 -21.76 -12.80
CA PRO A 669 28.28 -22.57 -13.79
C PRO A 669 29.72 -22.88 -13.37
N VAL A 670 30.17 -24.03 -13.84
CA VAL A 670 31.57 -24.50 -13.80
C VAL A 670 32.00 -24.93 -15.21
N ALA A 671 33.25 -25.33 -15.37
CA ALA A 671 33.75 -25.85 -16.64
C ALA A 671 32.88 -27.04 -17.13
N MET A 672 32.68 -27.17 -18.44
CA MET A 672 31.78 -28.18 -19.04
C MET A 672 32.09 -29.63 -18.59
N ASN A 673 33.36 -29.91 -18.36
CA ASN A 673 33.88 -31.23 -18.00
C ASN A 673 33.96 -31.48 -16.49
N ASP A 674 33.53 -30.54 -15.65
CA ASP A 674 33.66 -30.61 -14.19
C ASP A 674 32.32 -30.97 -13.53
N GLU A 675 31.92 -32.23 -13.69
CA GLU A 675 30.67 -32.76 -13.14
C GLU A 675 30.71 -32.86 -11.61
N ASP A 676 31.85 -33.27 -11.05
CA ASP A 676 32.02 -33.45 -9.61
C ASP A 676 31.82 -32.15 -8.83
N LEU A 677 32.36 -31.03 -9.32
CA LEU A 677 32.17 -29.73 -8.68
C LEU A 677 30.71 -29.25 -8.81
N ALA A 678 30.10 -29.39 -9.99
CA ALA A 678 28.70 -29.01 -10.20
C ALA A 678 27.75 -29.76 -9.26
N ASP A 679 27.96 -31.07 -9.12
CA ASP A 679 27.17 -31.93 -8.23
C ASP A 679 27.40 -31.61 -6.75
N PHE A 680 28.66 -31.36 -6.36
CA PHE A 680 29.01 -30.96 -5.00
C PHE A 680 28.32 -29.65 -4.61
N ILE A 681 28.40 -28.64 -5.48
CA ILE A 681 27.76 -27.34 -5.27
C ILE A 681 26.23 -27.48 -5.31
N GLY A 682 25.69 -28.30 -6.20
CA GLY A 682 24.25 -28.54 -6.28
C GLY A 682 23.67 -29.14 -4.99
N LYS A 683 24.39 -30.10 -4.38
CA LYS A 683 24.01 -30.67 -3.07
C LYS A 683 24.11 -29.64 -1.95
N TRP A 684 25.13 -28.79 -1.97
CA TRP A 684 25.26 -27.70 -1.01
C TRP A 684 24.13 -26.66 -1.14
N ILE A 685 23.75 -26.26 -2.36
CA ILE A 685 22.61 -25.36 -2.61
C ILE A 685 21.31 -25.97 -2.09
N HIS A 686 21.06 -27.25 -2.36
CA HIS A 686 19.88 -27.95 -1.86
C HIS A 686 19.82 -27.95 -0.33
N MET A 687 20.96 -28.14 0.33
CA MET A 687 21.05 -28.05 1.79
C MET A 687 20.76 -26.63 2.30
N LYS A 688 21.32 -25.60 1.65
CA LYS A 688 21.16 -24.20 2.08
C LYS A 688 19.80 -23.59 1.78
N LYS A 689 19.07 -24.06 0.77
CA LYS A 689 17.70 -23.60 0.50
C LYS A 689 16.73 -23.84 1.67
N GLY A 690 17.00 -24.83 2.52
CA GLY A 690 16.22 -25.07 3.75
C GLY A 690 16.72 -24.30 4.97
N ASP A 691 17.82 -23.56 4.86
CA ASP A 691 18.46 -22.82 5.94
C ASP A 691 17.89 -21.39 6.02
N PRO A 692 17.45 -20.90 7.20
CA PRO A 692 17.02 -19.51 7.39
C PRO A 692 18.03 -18.47 6.89
N ILE A 693 19.33 -18.77 6.89
CA ILE A 693 20.39 -17.87 6.40
C ILE A 693 20.21 -17.56 4.91
N PHE A 694 19.81 -18.54 4.10
CA PHE A 694 19.58 -18.33 2.67
C PHE A 694 18.43 -17.35 2.42
N THR A 695 17.30 -17.58 3.11
CA THR A 695 16.14 -16.69 3.04
C THR A 695 16.50 -15.29 3.50
N HIS A 696 17.23 -15.14 4.60
CA HIS A 696 17.67 -13.83 5.09
C HIS A 696 18.56 -13.08 4.09
N LYS A 697 19.50 -13.78 3.43
CA LYS A 697 20.33 -13.20 2.36
C LYS A 697 19.49 -12.77 1.17
N PHE A 698 18.52 -13.59 0.76
CA PHE A 698 17.60 -13.26 -0.34
C PHE A 698 16.74 -12.04 0.02
N ASP A 699 16.16 -12.02 1.21
CA ASP A 699 15.32 -10.94 1.71
C ASP A 699 16.10 -9.62 1.79
N TYR A 700 17.35 -9.66 2.27
CA TYR A 700 18.23 -8.49 2.33
C TYR A 700 18.59 -7.97 0.94
N TRP A 701 19.24 -8.80 0.10
CA TRP A 701 19.79 -8.35 -1.17
C TRP A 701 18.75 -8.10 -2.27
N ILE A 702 17.68 -8.89 -2.31
CA ILE A 702 16.68 -8.84 -3.39
C ILE A 702 15.48 -8.01 -2.97
N MET A 703 14.98 -8.19 -1.75
CA MET A 703 13.78 -7.51 -1.25
C MET A 703 14.07 -6.32 -0.34
N GLY A 704 15.35 -6.01 -0.06
CA GLY A 704 15.77 -4.85 0.74
C GLY A 704 15.48 -4.96 2.23
N VAL A 705 15.12 -6.14 2.74
CA VAL A 705 14.73 -6.33 4.14
C VAL A 705 15.97 -6.17 5.02
N GLY A 706 16.02 -5.07 5.77
CA GLY A 706 17.16 -4.73 6.62
C GLY A 706 18.33 -4.05 5.90
N ALA A 707 18.16 -3.66 4.62
CA ALA A 707 19.16 -2.92 3.85
C ALA A 707 19.41 -1.51 4.37
N GLU A 708 18.35 -0.86 4.87
CA GLU A 708 18.49 0.41 5.58
C GLU A 708 19.08 0.16 6.96
N GLU A 709 20.19 0.82 7.27
CA GLU A 709 20.55 1.04 8.67
C GLU A 709 19.35 1.71 9.34
N LYS A 710 18.69 0.97 10.22
CA LYS A 710 17.71 1.55 11.13
C LYS A 710 18.46 2.51 12.03
N LYS A 711 18.62 3.75 11.57
CA LYS A 711 19.09 4.83 12.41
C LYS A 711 18.11 4.89 13.56
N PRO A 712 18.58 4.68 14.77
CA PRO A 712 17.68 4.54 15.88
C PRO A 712 16.84 5.80 15.98
N ARG A 713 15.52 5.59 16.03
CA ARG A 713 14.56 6.69 16.00
C ARG A 713 14.94 7.74 17.04
N TRP A 714 15.00 9.01 16.63
CA TRP A 714 15.19 10.10 17.60
C TRP A 714 14.10 9.99 18.67
N SER A 715 14.52 9.86 19.92
CA SER A 715 13.61 9.76 21.06
C SER A 715 14.15 10.55 22.24
N ILE A 716 13.26 11.03 23.11
CA ILE A 716 13.68 11.78 24.30
C ILE A 716 14.56 10.89 25.19
N LEU A 717 14.19 9.61 25.34
CA LEU A 717 14.91 8.66 26.18
C LEU A 717 16.33 8.40 25.68
N ARG A 718 16.53 8.25 24.37
CA ARG A 718 17.85 8.02 23.79
C ARG A 718 18.66 9.30 23.61
N ASN A 719 18.08 10.33 23.00
CA ASN A 719 18.82 11.50 22.52
C ASN A 719 18.88 12.67 23.52
N VAL A 720 17.99 12.70 24.52
CA VAL A 720 18.00 13.74 25.57
C VAL A 720 18.48 13.19 26.90
N ILE A 721 18.03 11.98 27.27
CA ILE A 721 18.37 11.33 28.53
C ILE A 721 19.64 10.47 28.41
N GLY A 722 20.06 10.10 27.19
CA GLY A 722 21.26 9.29 26.96
C GLY A 722 21.10 7.80 27.27
N TRP A 723 19.86 7.32 27.46
CA TRP A 723 19.61 5.93 27.83
C TRP A 723 19.64 5.01 26.59
N GLY A 724 20.45 3.95 26.64
CA GLY A 724 20.60 3.01 25.52
C GLY A 724 21.50 3.52 24.38
N VAL A 725 22.31 4.55 24.63
CA VAL A 725 23.45 4.91 23.78
C VAL A 725 24.67 4.18 24.34
N GLU A 726 25.16 3.16 23.65
CA GLU A 726 26.48 2.60 23.96
C GLU A 726 27.52 3.68 23.63
N GLU A 727 28.33 4.08 24.62
CA GLU A 727 29.50 4.93 24.38
C GLU A 727 30.42 4.19 23.41
N PRO A 728 31.01 4.89 22.41
CA PRO A 728 32.03 4.26 21.58
C PRO A 728 33.14 3.78 22.51
N GLU A 729 33.52 2.50 22.42
CA GLU A 729 34.68 1.97 23.13
C GLU A 729 35.87 2.88 22.85
N ASP A 730 36.32 3.62 23.87
CA ASP A 730 37.55 4.39 23.82
C ASP A 730 38.67 3.44 23.38
N GLU A 731 39.28 3.73 22.24
CA GLU A 731 40.55 3.15 21.84
C GLU A 731 41.50 3.24 23.03
N VAL A 732 41.85 2.08 23.59
CA VAL A 732 42.86 1.94 24.63
C VAL A 732 44.17 2.50 24.07
N SER A 733 44.45 3.77 24.36
CA SER A 733 45.77 4.35 24.24
C SER A 733 46.61 3.76 25.37
N ASP A 734 47.16 2.57 25.14
CA ASP A 734 48.12 1.98 26.06
C ASP A 734 49.39 2.85 25.99
N GLY A 735 49.56 3.65 27.04
CA GLY A 735 50.65 4.59 27.19
C GLY A 735 51.97 3.86 27.29
N GLN A 736 52.85 4.11 26.32
CA GLN A 736 54.29 3.98 26.55
C GLN A 736 54.71 5.01 27.62
N GLY A 737 55.00 4.51 28.82
CA GLY A 737 55.80 5.19 29.83
C GLY A 737 57.08 4.36 30.11
N PRO A 738 58.28 4.96 30.14
CA PRO A 738 59.53 4.21 30.23
C PRO A 738 59.94 3.95 31.69
N GLY A 739 60.62 2.83 31.95
CA GLY A 739 61.37 2.63 33.19
C GLY A 739 61.71 1.17 33.48
N GLY A 740 62.98 0.80 33.28
CA GLY A 740 63.55 -0.49 33.69
C GLY A 740 64.61 -1.01 32.75
#